data_AF-A0A3G3JYV9-F1
#
_entry.id   AF-A0A3G3JYV9-F1
#
_cell.length_a   1.000
_cell.length_b   1.000
_cell.length_c   1.000
_cell.angle_alpha   90.00
_cell.angle_beta   90.00
_cell.angle_gamma   90.00
#
_symmetry.space_group_name_H-M   'P 1'
#
loop_
_entity.id
_entity.type
_entity.pdbx_description
1 polymer ?
#
loop_
_entity_poly.entity_id
_entity_poly.type
_entity_poly.pdbx_seq_one_letter_code
_entity_poly.pdbx_strand_id
1 'polypeptide(L)'
;MNARKSLYAALIGTVLLAAVNFTAVPVASAAGVSWPAGQVLPSFSTPAATLDVMDVTTEFAYQAEGPQVGHNTGHLDGDGWLAQTGIDTPNAHMVYGPYATNIPVGQNTAFYDISIDNFTANNAVMVTVDVRDNTTGAILATRDITRNEWDRTYAYQRFELPYNNAVAGHALEFRVYWRGGAYNKVGAVGTVPKTNLDDALLFTTLKGLVNKTTPRIDSYDDAVRGAEGKYGWLNVLGIGHADVSDNWSLLTKYRSEINGIVVYDDAVKDTINLATTIASLNGGIVASPAQVSRLTSAPYNLPILNDLRGQFTGKTQVYQYLYNNYWSQVTHKLLIGLNPDLRGFLRDYATAVGTAVVWLDPRVPAEDTILRQFLSGMPSGSGIYMGWWPDEGTGVSRVSEYGVSTVASDFASNLTVFGGTSRTVNVKPVPNKPPLENKIYVSLILSDGDNLQYLEHKFKSFWDAPGRGQVPLGWTVSPAMLDAMPGILNYLYNTATPNDALISGPSGIGYTYPNYWGNQAYLDSFVSLSNDYLKRAGLKVVTVWNQINGGINTNVGNSFANNAPSLLGLTAQNAGGSISLYNNLLPSQGLNATYCYSEASIISEIDKAISGWNGTSPRFVSIQTNPWQDATYQSFINVVNHYGGNSNIVFVRPDNYFQLMRESLNLPTDPSSIIATYEAENTSYATSPFNHTVGRSFDNGWTANVADDAPGFMLWGPYVTSFPAGQLSTTFRMKIDSIAGNNDNVVTLDVRDNTTGLTLAAVDVYRNQFKANNTYQDFSLTYNNAAGHALEFRAYYRDNAMINIDKVTTTTRLGKYEAEGSVLGHAVGRASGDGWQANASLDTAGHMVYGPYDPNVPVGNRKVTYRLKVDNNTLDNAVVATIDVWDATAGAVVAQSNITRQQFTSANQYQDFNLTFNQTTLNHRLEFRVFFQDNSVLTADSITIN
;
A
#
# COMPACT_ATOMS: atom_id res chain seq x y z
N MET A 1 42.58 -55.77 60.60
CA MET A 1 41.58 -55.92 59.53
C MET A 1 41.83 -54.84 58.50
N ASN A 2 42.09 -55.29 57.26
CA ASN A 2 42.55 -54.62 56.04
C ASN A 2 42.84 -53.11 56.02
N ALA A 3 44.15 -52.85 55.87
CA ALA A 3 44.86 -51.59 55.65
C ALA A 3 44.66 -51.02 54.22
N ARG A 4 44.94 -49.76 53.87
CA ARG A 4 46.25 -49.04 53.84
C ARG A 4 46.01 -47.54 53.49
N LYS A 5 46.56 -46.58 54.26
CA LYS A 5 47.76 -45.73 53.98
C LYS A 5 47.63 -44.80 52.75
N SER A 6 47.40 -43.47 52.95
CA SER A 6 48.40 -42.36 53.04
C SER A 6 48.89 -41.87 51.65
N LEU A 7 48.99 -40.58 51.29
CA LEU A 7 49.82 -39.51 51.86
C LEU A 7 49.61 -38.19 51.01
N TYR A 8 49.50 -37.02 51.66
CA TYR A 8 50.01 -35.66 51.33
C TYR A 8 49.57 -34.88 50.06
N ALA A 9 49.11 -33.63 50.25
CA ALA A 9 49.83 -32.39 49.87
C ALA A 9 49.01 -31.12 50.17
N ALA A 10 49.72 -30.01 50.36
CA ALA A 10 49.26 -28.75 50.94
C ALA A 10 48.85 -27.67 49.91
N LEU A 11 47.94 -26.79 50.35
CA LEU A 11 47.90 -25.32 50.19
C LEU A 11 47.96 -24.70 48.78
N ILE A 12 46.82 -24.19 48.26
CA ILE A 12 46.76 -22.99 47.40
C ILE A 12 45.48 -22.18 47.75
N GLY A 13 45.66 -20.87 47.89
CA GLY A 13 44.71 -19.90 48.42
C GLY A 13 43.47 -19.62 47.56
N THR A 14 42.42 -19.23 48.26
CA THR A 14 41.11 -18.86 47.73
C THR A 14 41.12 -17.38 47.34
N VAL A 15 41.09 -17.09 46.04
CA VAL A 15 40.77 -15.75 45.52
C VAL A 15 39.25 -15.68 45.36
N LEU A 16 38.60 -14.80 46.13
CA LEU A 16 37.20 -14.44 45.94
C LEU A 16 37.06 -13.65 44.64
N LEU A 17 36.50 -14.26 43.60
CA LEU A 17 35.87 -13.53 42.50
C LEU A 17 34.44 -13.17 42.92
N ALA A 18 34.19 -11.88 43.12
CA ALA A 18 32.83 -11.35 43.22
C ALA A 18 32.14 -11.48 41.86
N ALA A 19 31.23 -12.43 41.74
CA ALA A 19 30.32 -12.51 40.61
C ALA A 19 29.30 -11.36 40.72
N VAL A 20 29.46 -10.34 39.88
CA VAL A 20 28.43 -9.32 39.67
C VAL A 20 27.37 -9.96 38.78
N ASN A 21 26.26 -10.37 39.40
CA ASN A 21 25.06 -10.77 38.69
C ASN A 21 24.47 -9.55 37.99
N PHE A 22 24.64 -9.46 36.66
CA PHE A 22 23.82 -8.59 35.82
C PHE A 22 22.40 -9.15 35.80
N THR A 23 21.55 -8.61 36.64
CA THR A 23 20.10 -8.78 36.50
C THR A 23 19.67 -8.00 35.26
N ALA A 24 18.99 -8.67 34.34
CA ALA A 24 18.42 -8.05 33.15
C ALA A 24 17.50 -6.91 33.58
N VAL A 25 17.89 -5.67 33.26
CA VAL A 25 17.02 -4.51 33.43
C VAL A 25 15.87 -4.68 32.43
N PRO A 26 14.60 -4.60 32.86
CA PRO A 26 13.48 -4.62 31.92
C PRO A 26 13.64 -3.44 30.96
N VAL A 27 13.56 -3.70 29.65
CA VAL A 27 13.57 -2.67 28.61
C VAL A 27 12.41 -1.72 28.88
N ALA A 28 12.72 -0.53 29.42
CA ALA A 28 11.73 0.51 29.60
C ALA A 28 11.26 0.96 28.21
N SER A 29 9.98 0.74 27.87
CA SER A 29 9.39 1.45 26.74
C SER A 29 9.53 2.94 27.03
N ALA A 30 10.29 3.67 26.22
CA ALA A 30 10.27 5.13 26.30
C ALA A 30 8.80 5.57 26.16
N ALA A 31 8.33 6.47 27.02
CA ALA A 31 6.92 6.82 27.14
C ALA A 31 6.26 7.26 25.80
N GLY A 32 7.07 7.63 24.80
CA GLY A 32 6.62 8.09 23.49
C GLY A 32 6.45 7.04 22.39
N VAL A 33 7.01 5.84 22.54
CA VAL A 33 6.92 4.76 21.53
C VAL A 33 6.22 3.56 22.13
N SER A 34 5.19 3.07 21.45
CA SER A 34 4.44 1.88 21.86
C SER A 34 4.27 0.91 20.70
N TRP A 35 4.04 -0.37 21.03
CA TRP A 35 3.78 -1.41 20.04
C TRP A 35 2.46 -2.12 20.34
N PRO A 36 1.32 -1.51 19.99
CA PRO A 36 0.01 -2.12 20.18
C PRO A 36 -0.08 -3.53 19.56
N ALA A 37 -0.92 -4.37 20.16
CA ALA A 37 -1.20 -5.68 19.61
C ALA A 37 -1.80 -5.55 18.20
N GLY A 38 -1.35 -6.39 17.25
CA GLY A 38 -1.76 -6.32 15.84
C GLY A 38 -0.99 -5.29 15.00
N GLN A 39 -0.08 -4.50 15.59
CA GLN A 39 0.78 -3.59 14.84
C GLN A 39 2.06 -4.25 14.31
N VAL A 40 2.41 -3.99 13.06
CA VAL A 40 3.67 -4.47 12.44
C VAL A 40 4.79 -3.46 12.60
N LEU A 41 4.46 -2.18 12.77
CA LEU A 41 5.40 -1.10 13.08
C LEU A 41 4.92 -0.32 14.32
N PRO A 42 5.83 0.30 15.09
CA PRO A 42 5.46 1.00 16.32
C PRO A 42 4.60 2.25 16.05
N SER A 43 3.88 2.66 17.10
CA SER A 43 3.24 3.96 17.19
C SER A 43 4.15 4.96 17.90
N PHE A 44 4.25 6.16 17.35
CA PHE A 44 4.87 7.32 18.02
C PHE A 44 3.79 8.17 18.69
N SER A 45 4.18 8.98 19.66
CA SER A 45 3.30 10.00 20.23
C SER A 45 2.99 11.08 19.20
N THR A 46 1.87 11.79 19.41
CA THR A 46 1.50 12.93 18.57
C THR A 46 2.65 13.94 18.49
N PRO A 47 3.03 14.39 17.27
CA PRO A 47 4.05 15.42 17.12
C PRO A 47 3.73 16.68 17.90
N ALA A 48 4.77 17.37 18.37
CA ALA A 48 4.61 18.67 18.99
C ALA A 48 3.93 19.65 18.03
N ALA A 49 3.23 20.64 18.59
CA ALA A 49 2.51 21.65 17.80
C ALA A 49 3.43 22.46 16.86
N THR A 50 4.72 22.54 17.17
CA THR A 50 5.73 23.15 16.30
C THR A 50 6.99 22.29 16.32
N LEU A 51 7.44 21.86 15.13
CA LEU A 51 8.67 21.10 14.94
C LEU A 51 9.85 22.01 14.62
N ASP A 52 11.02 21.65 15.11
CA ASP A 52 12.30 22.20 14.66
C ASP A 52 12.68 21.55 13.33
N VAL A 53 12.73 22.32 12.24
CA VAL A 53 13.13 21.82 10.93
C VAL A 53 14.63 22.05 10.75
N MET A 54 15.40 20.97 10.76
CA MET A 54 16.84 20.99 10.51
C MET A 54 17.16 20.72 9.04
N ASP A 55 18.17 21.41 8.50
CA ASP A 55 18.70 21.14 7.16
C ASP A 55 19.87 20.16 7.27
N VAL A 56 19.70 18.96 6.74
CA VAL A 56 20.73 17.91 6.71
C VAL A 56 21.07 17.52 5.27
N THR A 57 20.88 18.42 4.32
CA THR A 57 21.31 18.23 2.93
C THR A 57 22.83 18.01 2.88
N THR A 58 23.22 16.98 2.14
CA THR A 58 24.63 16.55 2.07
C THR A 58 25.33 17.03 0.81
N GLU A 59 24.56 17.40 -0.22
CA GLU A 59 25.08 17.72 -1.53
C GLU A 59 24.98 19.21 -1.89
N PHE A 60 26.07 19.74 -2.46
CA PHE A 60 26.08 20.94 -3.27
C PHE A 60 25.93 20.54 -4.74
N ALA A 61 24.69 20.55 -5.24
CA ALA A 61 24.33 20.14 -6.59
C ALA A 61 24.05 21.35 -7.49
N TYR A 62 24.62 21.35 -8.70
CA TYR A 62 24.44 22.39 -9.70
C TYR A 62 23.97 21.75 -11.00
N GLN A 63 22.74 22.07 -11.40
CA GLN A 63 22.17 21.57 -12.66
C GLN A 63 22.93 22.14 -13.85
N ALA A 64 23.16 21.33 -14.87
CA ALA A 64 23.98 21.68 -16.02
C ALA A 64 23.34 22.80 -16.84
N GLU A 65 22.02 22.85 -16.93
CA GLU A 65 21.24 23.95 -17.52
C GLU A 65 21.09 25.16 -16.60
N GLY A 66 21.57 25.05 -15.37
CA GLY A 66 21.50 26.11 -14.38
C GLY A 66 22.38 27.31 -14.75
N PRO A 67 21.97 28.54 -14.40
CA PRO A 67 22.67 29.77 -14.81
C PRO A 67 24.07 29.93 -14.21
N GLN A 68 24.43 29.07 -13.25
CA GLN A 68 25.73 29.05 -12.59
C GLN A 68 26.76 28.19 -13.35
N VAL A 69 26.30 27.36 -14.28
CA VAL A 69 27.12 26.44 -15.06
C VAL A 69 27.35 27.02 -16.46
N GLY A 70 28.61 27.03 -16.89
CA GLY A 70 29.05 27.53 -18.19
C GLY A 70 29.36 26.40 -19.18
N HIS A 71 29.30 26.73 -20.47
CA HIS A 71 29.45 25.77 -21.58
C HIS A 71 30.38 26.32 -22.67
N ASN A 72 31.28 25.49 -23.19
CA ASN A 72 32.11 25.84 -24.37
C ASN A 72 31.76 25.00 -25.61
N THR A 73 30.96 23.94 -25.45
CA THR A 73 30.45 23.09 -26.54
C THR A 73 29.14 22.45 -26.09
N GLY A 74 28.36 21.93 -27.02
CA GLY A 74 27.03 21.40 -26.73
C GLY A 74 25.93 22.45 -26.74
N HIS A 75 24.72 22.00 -26.43
CA HIS A 75 23.49 22.78 -26.41
C HIS A 75 22.51 22.26 -25.35
N LEU A 76 21.55 23.10 -24.97
CA LEU A 76 20.47 22.75 -24.05
C LEU A 76 19.58 21.66 -24.66
N ASP A 77 19.30 20.62 -23.88
CA ASP A 77 18.36 19.56 -24.23
C ASP A 77 17.54 19.18 -22.97
N GLY A 78 16.28 19.60 -22.90
CA GLY A 78 15.41 19.28 -21.76
C GLY A 78 16.02 19.67 -20.40
N ASP A 79 16.27 18.67 -19.55
CA ASP A 79 16.78 18.78 -18.18
C ASP A 79 18.32 18.70 -18.07
N GLY A 80 19.06 19.02 -19.14
CA GLY A 80 20.52 18.96 -19.10
C GLY A 80 21.20 19.54 -20.35
N TRP A 81 22.52 19.37 -20.40
CA TRP A 81 23.37 19.91 -21.46
C TRP A 81 23.99 18.80 -22.31
N LEU A 82 23.67 18.79 -23.60
CA LEU A 82 24.02 17.75 -24.56
C LEU A 82 25.19 18.18 -25.45
N ALA A 83 26.15 17.28 -25.69
CA ALA A 83 27.06 17.35 -26.83
C ALA A 83 26.99 16.08 -27.68
N GLN A 84 26.91 16.26 -28.99
CA GLN A 84 26.68 15.20 -29.95
C GLN A 84 27.72 15.18 -31.07
N THR A 85 28.18 13.98 -31.42
CA THR A 85 29.18 13.77 -32.48
C THR A 85 28.67 14.27 -33.83
N GLY A 86 29.54 14.96 -34.58
CA GLY A 86 29.18 15.55 -35.87
C GLY A 86 28.32 16.82 -35.81
N ILE A 87 27.88 17.23 -34.61
CA ILE A 87 27.13 18.48 -34.38
C ILE A 87 28.00 19.46 -33.58
N ASP A 88 28.47 19.03 -32.41
CA ASP A 88 29.19 19.89 -31.47
C ASP A 88 30.71 19.75 -31.60
N THR A 89 31.44 20.77 -31.17
CA THR A 89 32.91 20.80 -31.27
C THR A 89 33.52 19.87 -30.21
N PRO A 90 34.31 18.84 -30.61
CA PRO A 90 34.92 17.92 -29.66
C PRO A 90 36.12 18.58 -28.95
N ASN A 91 36.60 17.95 -27.86
CA ASN A 91 37.75 18.42 -27.08
C ASN A 91 37.52 19.82 -26.47
N ALA A 92 36.35 19.98 -25.85
CA ALA A 92 35.97 21.20 -25.14
C ALA A 92 35.16 20.86 -23.88
N HIS A 93 35.11 21.79 -22.93
CA HIS A 93 34.28 21.66 -21.75
C HIS A 93 32.80 21.79 -22.13
N MET A 94 32.05 20.71 -21.97
CA MET A 94 30.59 20.78 -22.01
C MET A 94 30.07 21.55 -20.82
N VAL A 95 30.67 21.36 -19.65
CA VAL A 95 30.29 21.98 -18.38
C VAL A 95 31.54 22.46 -17.66
N TYR A 96 31.47 23.68 -17.14
CA TYR A 96 32.41 24.27 -16.17
C TYR A 96 31.65 25.24 -15.24
N GLY A 97 32.28 25.72 -14.17
CA GLY A 97 31.60 26.42 -13.07
C GLY A 97 31.33 25.51 -11.86
N PRO A 98 30.59 25.95 -10.83
CA PRO A 98 29.94 27.26 -10.69
C PRO A 98 30.79 28.29 -9.95
N TYR A 99 32.07 28.02 -9.69
CA TYR A 99 32.94 28.88 -8.87
C TYR A 99 32.49 28.94 -7.40
N ALA A 100 32.05 27.80 -6.84
CA ALA A 100 31.49 27.69 -5.50
C ALA A 100 32.53 28.03 -4.42
N THR A 101 32.26 29.05 -3.60
CA THR A 101 33.15 29.51 -2.51
C THR A 101 32.75 29.01 -1.13
N ASN A 102 31.61 28.31 -1.03
CA ASN A 102 31.02 27.85 0.23
C ASN A 102 31.29 26.36 0.51
N ILE A 103 32.07 25.67 -0.32
CA ILE A 103 32.40 24.26 -0.09
C ILE A 103 33.32 24.13 1.13
N PRO A 104 32.97 23.29 2.13
CA PRO A 104 33.80 23.05 3.29
C PRO A 104 35.21 22.55 2.95
N VAL A 105 36.16 22.83 3.84
CA VAL A 105 37.52 22.28 3.78
C VAL A 105 37.53 20.81 4.19
N GLY A 106 38.50 20.07 3.68
CA GLY A 106 38.72 18.66 3.99
C GLY A 106 38.40 17.74 2.81
N GLN A 107 38.12 16.49 3.15
CA GLN A 107 37.81 15.43 2.18
C GLN A 107 36.39 15.60 1.64
N ASN A 108 36.29 15.67 0.33
CA ASN A 108 35.04 15.86 -0.40
C ASN A 108 35.00 14.87 -1.57
N THR A 109 33.81 14.53 -2.03
CA THR A 109 33.62 13.73 -3.24
C THR A 109 32.88 14.58 -4.25
N ALA A 110 33.50 14.87 -5.40
CA ALA A 110 32.78 15.49 -6.51
C ALA A 110 31.95 14.43 -7.24
N PHE A 111 30.81 14.83 -7.80
CA PHE A 111 29.97 13.96 -8.61
C PHE A 111 29.62 14.61 -9.94
N TYR A 112 29.35 13.75 -10.94
CA TYR A 112 28.98 14.12 -12.29
C TYR A 112 27.89 13.16 -12.80
N ASP A 113 26.69 13.68 -13.01
CA ASP A 113 25.55 12.90 -13.51
C ASP A 113 25.52 13.01 -15.04
N ILE A 114 25.93 11.94 -15.73
CA ILE A 114 26.17 11.94 -17.18
C ILE A 114 25.48 10.74 -17.86
N SER A 115 24.76 10.97 -18.95
CA SER A 115 24.21 9.92 -19.81
C SER A 115 25.00 9.75 -21.11
N ILE A 116 24.81 8.61 -21.77
CA ILE A 116 25.47 8.24 -23.03
C ILE A 116 24.47 7.56 -23.98
N ASP A 117 24.68 7.67 -25.30
CA ASP A 117 23.87 6.97 -26.32
C ASP A 117 24.17 5.48 -26.43
N ASN A 118 25.42 5.09 -26.19
CA ASN A 118 25.91 3.72 -26.34
C ASN A 118 27.16 3.46 -25.50
N PHE A 119 27.09 2.43 -24.65
CA PHE A 119 28.18 2.00 -23.78
C PHE A 119 28.89 0.70 -24.24
N THR A 120 28.55 0.15 -25.41
CA THR A 120 29.02 -1.20 -25.83
C THR A 120 30.01 -1.22 -27.02
N ALA A 121 30.29 -0.09 -27.67
CA ALA A 121 31.13 -0.07 -28.88
C ALA A 121 32.64 -0.32 -28.63
N ASN A 122 33.36 0.71 -28.16
CA ASN A 122 34.80 0.66 -27.86
C ASN A 122 35.03 1.19 -26.46
N ASN A 123 36.13 0.85 -25.79
CA ASN A 123 36.41 1.40 -24.45
C ASN A 123 37.20 2.72 -24.48
N ALA A 124 36.86 3.65 -25.38
CA ALA A 124 37.54 4.94 -25.47
C ALA A 124 37.08 5.90 -24.36
N VAL A 125 37.91 6.89 -24.02
CA VAL A 125 37.56 7.97 -23.09
C VAL A 125 36.50 8.86 -23.73
N MET A 126 35.31 8.94 -23.11
CA MET A 126 34.21 9.75 -23.62
C MET A 126 34.25 11.16 -23.03
N VAL A 127 34.52 11.25 -21.72
CA VAL A 127 34.68 12.51 -21.00
C VAL A 127 35.85 12.42 -20.03
N THR A 128 36.48 13.55 -19.74
CA THR A 128 37.38 13.74 -18.60
C THR A 128 36.69 14.66 -17.62
N VAL A 129 36.56 14.25 -16.36
CA VAL A 129 35.98 15.05 -15.30
C VAL A 129 37.05 15.51 -14.33
N ASP A 130 36.94 16.74 -13.82
CA ASP A 130 37.92 17.27 -12.88
C ASP A 130 37.34 18.33 -11.94
N VAL A 131 37.98 18.43 -10.77
CA VAL A 131 37.73 19.50 -9.80
C VAL A 131 38.89 20.48 -9.87
N ARG A 132 38.60 21.74 -10.15
CA ARG A 132 39.59 22.80 -10.26
C ARG A 132 39.37 23.85 -9.18
N ASP A 133 40.43 24.23 -8.49
CA ASP A 133 40.47 25.46 -7.71
C ASP A 133 40.72 26.61 -8.67
N ASN A 134 39.68 27.37 -9.00
CA ASN A 134 39.78 28.49 -9.92
C ASN A 134 40.57 29.67 -9.33
N THR A 135 40.63 29.79 -8.01
CA THR A 135 41.39 30.86 -7.34
C THR A 135 42.90 30.68 -7.55
N THR A 136 43.40 29.44 -7.47
CA THR A 136 44.83 29.13 -7.67
C THR A 136 45.17 28.63 -9.08
N GLY A 137 44.16 28.17 -9.81
CA GLY A 137 44.28 27.51 -11.11
C GLY A 137 44.65 26.03 -11.04
N ALA A 138 44.79 25.45 -9.85
CA ALA A 138 45.20 24.07 -9.65
C ALA A 138 44.06 23.07 -9.91
N ILE A 139 44.39 21.93 -10.53
CA ILE A 139 43.49 20.77 -10.60
C ILE A 139 43.66 19.96 -9.32
N LEU A 140 42.58 19.85 -8.54
CA LEU A 140 42.57 19.14 -7.26
C LEU A 140 42.42 17.62 -7.46
N ALA A 141 41.65 17.22 -8.46
CA ALA A 141 41.47 15.83 -8.88
C ALA A 141 41.01 15.77 -10.33
N THR A 142 41.33 14.70 -11.05
CA THR A 142 40.90 14.46 -12.44
C THR A 142 40.69 12.97 -12.67
N ARG A 143 39.74 12.61 -13.53
CA ARG A 143 39.45 11.23 -13.92
C ARG A 143 38.94 11.17 -15.36
N ASP A 144 39.46 10.23 -16.14
CA ASP A 144 38.88 9.85 -17.42
C ASP A 144 37.74 8.85 -17.18
N ILE A 145 36.62 9.05 -17.88
CA ILE A 145 35.48 8.13 -17.89
C ILE A 145 35.40 7.51 -19.28
N THR A 146 35.57 6.20 -19.32
CA THR A 146 35.57 5.40 -20.54
C THR A 146 34.17 4.87 -20.86
N ARG A 147 33.88 4.67 -22.15
CA ARG A 147 32.56 4.27 -22.65
C ARG A 147 31.98 3.04 -21.93
N ASN A 148 32.80 2.06 -21.57
CA ASN A 148 32.30 0.83 -20.94
C ASN A 148 32.06 0.97 -19.43
N GLU A 149 32.31 2.14 -18.83
CA GLU A 149 31.98 2.40 -17.42
C GLU A 149 30.50 2.75 -17.21
N TRP A 150 29.77 3.09 -18.28
CA TRP A 150 28.31 3.21 -18.22
C TRP A 150 27.63 1.85 -18.20
N ASP A 151 26.53 1.74 -17.45
CA ASP A 151 25.72 0.51 -17.36
C ASP A 151 24.40 0.57 -18.16
N ARG A 152 24.03 1.77 -18.64
CA ARG A 152 22.77 2.04 -19.35
C ARG A 152 22.92 3.19 -20.35
N THR A 153 22.06 3.20 -21.37
CA THR A 153 21.97 4.29 -22.35
C THR A 153 20.84 5.25 -21.99
N TYR A 154 20.97 6.52 -22.37
CA TYR A 154 19.95 7.58 -22.24
C TYR A 154 19.40 7.82 -20.82
N ALA A 155 20.08 7.33 -19.79
CA ALA A 155 19.77 7.63 -18.40
C ALA A 155 21.01 8.16 -17.70
N TYR A 156 20.84 9.13 -16.80
CA TYR A 156 21.95 9.69 -16.02
C TYR A 156 22.56 8.61 -15.13
N GLN A 157 23.89 8.51 -15.18
CA GLN A 157 24.68 7.73 -14.25
C GLN A 157 25.62 8.68 -13.49
N ARG A 158 25.69 8.51 -12.17
CA ARG A 158 26.58 9.29 -11.32
C ARG A 158 28.00 8.74 -11.35
N PHE A 159 28.97 9.60 -11.64
CA PHE A 159 30.40 9.30 -11.51
C PHE A 159 31.01 10.13 -10.40
N GLU A 160 31.76 9.48 -9.52
CA GLU A 160 32.37 10.12 -8.34
C GLU A 160 33.88 10.31 -8.48
N LEU A 161 34.38 11.39 -7.87
CA LEU A 161 35.78 11.79 -7.86
C LEU A 161 36.17 12.39 -6.50
N PRO A 162 36.85 11.63 -5.63
CA PRO A 162 37.37 12.13 -4.36
C PRO A 162 38.41 13.23 -4.56
N TYR A 163 38.38 14.28 -3.74
CA TYR A 163 39.36 15.35 -3.71
C TYR A 163 39.47 15.97 -2.31
N ASN A 164 40.53 16.75 -2.08
CA ASN A 164 40.70 17.48 -0.83
C ASN A 164 40.64 18.99 -1.09
N ASN A 165 39.70 19.67 -0.44
CA ASN A 165 39.65 21.14 -0.42
C ASN A 165 40.50 21.67 0.74
N ALA A 166 41.64 22.28 0.44
CA ALA A 166 42.58 22.72 1.47
C ALA A 166 42.24 24.09 2.09
N VAL A 167 41.52 24.96 1.39
CA VAL A 167 41.33 26.37 1.78
C VAL A 167 39.86 26.77 1.65
N ALA A 168 39.29 27.29 2.73
CA ALA A 168 37.91 27.80 2.73
C ALA A 168 37.80 29.06 1.85
N GLY A 169 36.67 29.24 1.18
CA GLY A 169 36.41 30.45 0.38
C GLY A 169 37.01 30.44 -1.03
N HIS A 170 37.85 29.47 -1.38
CA HIS A 170 38.34 29.34 -2.76
C HIS A 170 37.20 28.96 -3.71
N ALA A 171 37.24 29.52 -4.93
CA ALA A 171 36.21 29.30 -5.94
C ALA A 171 36.44 27.95 -6.64
N LEU A 172 35.64 26.94 -6.30
CA LEU A 172 35.75 25.61 -6.88
C LEU A 172 34.91 25.44 -8.14
N GLU A 173 35.47 24.74 -9.11
CA GLU A 173 34.90 24.47 -10.43
C GLU A 173 34.82 22.95 -10.65
N PHE A 174 33.67 22.44 -11.08
CA PHE A 174 33.41 21.03 -11.41
C PHE A 174 33.21 20.95 -12.92
N ARG A 175 34.11 20.23 -13.61
CA ARG A 175 34.23 20.36 -15.06
C ARG A 175 34.05 19.02 -15.76
N VAL A 176 33.38 19.05 -16.90
CA VAL A 176 33.21 17.90 -17.81
C VAL A 176 33.76 18.27 -19.18
N TYR A 177 34.89 17.66 -19.53
CA TYR A 177 35.56 17.84 -20.81
C TYR A 177 35.20 16.70 -21.77
N TRP A 178 34.52 17.02 -22.86
CA TRP A 178 34.02 16.01 -23.82
C TRP A 178 35.02 15.74 -24.94
N ARG A 179 35.26 14.45 -25.21
CA ARG A 179 36.25 13.99 -26.19
C ARG A 179 35.69 13.84 -27.60
N GLY A 180 34.38 13.96 -27.80
CA GLY A 180 33.77 13.85 -29.13
C GLY A 180 33.52 12.42 -29.61
N GLY A 181 33.58 11.44 -28.71
CA GLY A 181 33.46 10.02 -29.07
C GLY A 181 32.03 9.47 -29.08
N ALA A 182 31.09 10.15 -28.43
CA ALA A 182 29.71 9.71 -28.25
C ALA A 182 28.81 10.92 -27.99
N TYR A 183 27.50 10.71 -28.12
CA TYR A 183 26.53 11.54 -27.41
C TYR A 183 26.82 11.48 -25.92
N ASN A 184 26.96 12.63 -25.27
CA ASN A 184 26.96 12.70 -23.81
C ASN A 184 26.05 13.85 -23.39
N LYS A 185 25.23 13.63 -22.36
CA LYS A 185 24.41 14.68 -21.74
C LYS A 185 24.74 14.77 -20.26
N VAL A 186 25.04 15.97 -19.78
CA VAL A 186 25.30 16.24 -18.35
C VAL A 186 24.01 16.77 -17.73
N GLY A 187 23.54 16.14 -16.66
CA GLY A 187 22.38 16.60 -15.90
C GLY A 187 22.80 17.52 -14.75
N ALA A 188 23.70 17.06 -13.88
CA ALA A 188 24.21 17.84 -12.77
C ALA A 188 25.69 17.57 -12.48
N VAL A 189 26.36 18.55 -11.89
CA VAL A 189 27.69 18.43 -11.31
C VAL A 189 27.69 18.99 -9.89
N GLY A 190 28.60 18.53 -9.04
CA GLY A 190 28.62 19.02 -7.67
C GLY A 190 29.58 18.31 -6.76
N THR A 191 29.35 18.44 -5.46
CA THR A 191 30.14 17.76 -4.44
C THR A 191 29.35 17.42 -3.17
N VAL A 192 29.77 16.34 -2.54
CA VAL A 192 29.34 15.87 -1.22
C VAL A 192 30.52 16.02 -0.24
N PRO A 193 30.51 17.02 0.65
CA PRO A 193 31.52 17.15 1.69
C PRO A 193 31.38 16.07 2.76
N LYS A 194 32.49 15.47 3.19
CA LYS A 194 32.45 14.49 4.29
C LYS A 194 31.90 15.11 5.59
N THR A 195 32.14 16.40 5.83
CA THR A 195 31.60 17.10 7.00
C THR A 195 30.08 17.12 7.00
N ASN A 196 29.44 17.28 5.84
CA ASN A 196 27.98 17.29 5.75
C ASN A 196 27.40 15.89 5.98
N LEU A 197 28.07 14.85 5.49
CA LEU A 197 27.73 13.45 5.77
C LEU A 197 27.83 13.13 7.27
N ASP A 198 28.90 13.58 7.92
CA ASP A 198 29.11 13.40 9.36
C ASP A 198 28.06 14.17 10.19
N ASP A 199 27.71 15.39 9.79
CA ASP A 199 26.68 16.21 10.45
C ASP A 199 25.28 15.61 10.23
N ALA A 200 24.95 15.14 9.02
CA ALA A 200 23.68 14.48 8.74
C ALA A 200 23.48 13.24 9.64
N LEU A 201 24.51 12.42 9.86
CA LEU A 201 24.46 11.27 10.77
C LEU A 201 24.22 11.70 12.23
N LEU A 202 24.99 12.68 12.69
CA LEU A 202 24.88 13.21 14.05
C LEU A 202 23.47 13.73 14.34
N PHE A 203 22.94 14.57 13.46
CA PHE A 203 21.65 15.21 13.66
C PHE A 203 20.46 14.29 13.38
N THR A 204 20.57 13.35 12.45
CA THR A 204 19.52 12.34 12.23
C THR A 204 19.39 11.40 13.44
N THR A 205 20.49 11.00 14.06
CA THR A 205 20.45 10.20 15.30
C THR A 205 19.96 11.03 16.50
N LEU A 206 20.29 12.33 16.57
CA LEU A 206 19.66 13.25 17.52
C LEU A 206 18.14 13.31 17.34
N LYS A 207 17.66 13.47 16.11
CA LYS A 207 16.23 13.48 15.79
C LYS A 207 15.57 12.20 16.28
N GLY A 208 16.12 11.03 15.97
CA GLY A 208 15.57 9.76 16.45
C GLY A 208 15.50 9.68 17.98
N LEU A 209 16.55 10.12 18.67
CA LEU A 209 16.59 10.15 20.14
C LEU A 209 15.52 11.07 20.73
N VAL A 210 15.37 12.28 20.19
CA VAL A 210 14.39 13.29 20.64
C VAL A 210 12.96 12.85 20.29
N ASN A 211 12.74 12.33 19.09
CA ASN A 211 11.41 11.96 18.60
C ASN A 211 10.88 10.68 19.25
N LYS A 212 11.74 9.84 19.83
CA LYS A 212 11.36 8.65 20.61
C LYS A 212 10.45 8.97 21.81
N THR A 213 10.55 10.17 22.39
CA THR A 213 9.70 10.59 23.51
C THR A 213 8.49 11.39 23.02
N THR A 214 8.73 12.37 22.15
CA THR A 214 7.68 13.13 21.44
C THR A 214 8.32 13.70 20.19
N PRO A 215 7.77 13.47 18.98
CA PRO A 215 8.31 14.03 17.76
C PRO A 215 8.36 15.56 17.81
N ARG A 216 9.58 16.11 17.71
CA ARG A 216 9.88 17.55 17.85
C ARG A 216 10.86 18.05 16.79
N ILE A 217 11.54 17.17 16.09
CA ILE A 217 12.49 17.51 15.02
C ILE A 217 12.02 16.87 13.71
N ASP A 218 12.04 17.66 12.65
CA ASP A 218 11.81 17.26 11.26
C ASP A 218 13.06 17.57 10.43
N SER A 219 13.33 16.79 9.39
CA SER A 219 14.51 16.96 8.55
C SER A 219 14.14 17.37 7.13
N TYR A 220 14.82 18.41 6.65
CA TYR A 220 14.96 18.72 5.25
C TYR A 220 16.28 18.14 4.73
N ASP A 221 16.21 17.14 3.86
CA ASP A 221 17.36 16.46 3.29
C ASP A 221 17.32 16.42 1.76
N ASP A 222 18.27 15.71 1.15
CA ASP A 222 18.41 15.66 -0.31
C ASP A 222 17.21 15.00 -1.01
N ALA A 223 16.50 14.07 -0.36
CA ALA A 223 15.28 13.46 -0.92
C ALA A 223 14.11 14.45 -0.88
N VAL A 224 13.94 15.17 0.24
CA VAL A 224 12.89 16.18 0.41
C VAL A 224 13.04 17.33 -0.58
N ARG A 225 14.27 17.82 -0.80
CA ARG A 225 14.59 18.93 -1.71
C ARG A 225 14.14 18.69 -3.14
N GLY A 226 14.23 17.45 -3.62
CA GLY A 226 13.98 17.10 -5.02
C GLY A 226 12.56 16.62 -5.34
N ALA A 227 11.68 16.47 -4.35
CA ALA A 227 10.39 15.80 -4.55
C ALA A 227 9.20 16.57 -3.93
N GLU A 228 8.86 16.32 -2.67
CA GLU A 228 7.67 16.84 -2.00
C GLU A 228 7.81 18.31 -1.56
N GLY A 229 9.03 18.84 -1.58
CA GLY A 229 9.35 20.20 -1.16
C GLY A 229 9.45 20.34 0.37
N LYS A 230 10.24 21.33 0.82
CA LYS A 230 10.68 21.50 2.22
C LYS A 230 9.59 21.36 3.29
N TYR A 231 8.36 21.82 3.02
CA TYR A 231 7.23 21.76 3.96
C TYR A 231 6.02 21.01 3.39
N GLY A 232 6.20 20.23 2.32
CA GLY A 232 5.11 19.65 1.54
C GLY A 232 4.10 18.90 2.40
N TRP A 233 4.55 17.87 3.12
CA TRP A 233 3.69 17.09 4.01
C TRP A 233 3.29 17.84 5.28
N LEU A 234 4.19 18.63 5.87
CA LEU A 234 3.89 19.39 7.08
C LEU A 234 2.71 20.35 6.87
N ASN A 235 2.68 21.06 5.74
CA ASN A 235 1.61 21.99 5.41
C ASN A 235 0.26 21.28 5.23
N VAL A 236 0.21 20.19 4.46
CA VAL A 236 -1.07 19.50 4.18
C VAL A 236 -1.60 18.74 5.41
N LEU A 237 -0.71 18.34 6.32
CA LEU A 237 -1.08 17.72 7.60
C LEU A 237 -1.38 18.75 8.70
N GLY A 238 -1.14 20.04 8.46
CA GLY A 238 -1.37 21.11 9.42
C GLY A 238 -0.41 21.08 10.62
N ILE A 239 0.83 20.61 10.42
CA ILE A 239 1.86 20.52 11.46
C ILE A 239 2.68 21.81 11.45
N GLY A 240 2.69 22.52 12.59
CA GLY A 240 3.49 23.73 12.75
C GLY A 240 4.98 23.41 12.68
N HIS A 241 5.77 24.34 12.15
CA HIS A 241 7.20 24.14 11.92
C HIS A 241 7.97 25.47 11.98
N ALA A 242 9.24 25.38 12.38
CA ALA A 242 10.17 26.50 12.42
C ALA A 242 11.56 26.05 11.99
N ASP A 243 12.16 26.79 11.06
CA ASP A 243 13.52 26.50 10.60
C ASP A 243 14.56 26.73 11.69
N VAL A 244 15.50 25.80 11.79
CA VAL A 244 16.68 25.91 12.63
C VAL A 244 17.81 26.50 11.78
N SER A 245 18.31 27.68 12.16
CA SER A 245 19.39 28.35 11.43
C SER A 245 20.76 27.68 11.61
N ASP A 246 20.98 27.03 12.75
CA ASP A 246 22.20 26.30 13.07
C ASP A 246 21.84 25.01 13.81
N ASN A 247 21.99 23.85 13.15
CA ASN A 247 21.66 22.55 13.72
C ASN A 247 22.43 22.27 15.02
N TRP A 248 23.64 22.84 15.18
CA TRP A 248 24.44 22.67 16.39
C TRP A 248 23.75 23.24 17.65
N SER A 249 22.87 24.23 17.48
CA SER A 249 22.03 24.75 18.58
C SER A 249 21.10 23.68 19.18
N LEU A 250 20.70 22.67 18.38
CA LEU A 250 19.82 21.58 18.82
C LEU A 250 20.49 20.70 19.89
N LEU A 251 21.80 20.51 19.81
CA LEU A 251 22.54 19.75 20.83
C LEU A 251 22.51 20.43 22.21
N THR A 252 22.43 21.77 22.21
CA THR A 252 22.27 22.54 23.46
C THR A 252 20.81 22.53 23.90
N LYS A 253 19.86 22.73 22.98
CA LYS A 253 18.42 22.70 23.24
C LYS A 253 17.97 21.38 23.87
N TYR A 254 18.45 20.25 23.34
CA TYR A 254 18.08 18.91 23.77
C TYR A 254 19.14 18.24 24.66
N ARG A 255 20.07 19.01 25.24
CA ARG A 255 21.22 18.46 25.98
C ARG A 255 20.82 17.47 27.08
N SER A 256 19.71 17.70 27.78
CA SER A 256 19.22 16.85 28.86
C SER A 256 18.76 15.46 28.40
N GLU A 257 18.52 15.28 27.11
CA GLU A 257 18.07 14.03 26.51
C GLU A 257 19.22 13.22 25.90
N ILE A 258 20.42 13.81 25.81
CA ILE A 258 21.61 13.19 25.22
C ILE A 258 22.53 12.66 26.32
N ASN A 259 22.63 11.34 26.44
CA ASN A 259 23.50 10.69 27.41
C ASN A 259 24.98 10.74 27.00
N GLY A 260 25.27 10.82 25.70
CA GLY A 260 26.64 10.90 25.18
C GLY A 260 26.73 10.52 23.71
N ILE A 261 27.96 10.29 23.23
CA ILE A 261 28.26 9.97 21.84
C ILE A 261 28.77 8.54 21.68
N VAL A 262 28.42 7.89 20.58
CA VAL A 262 29.04 6.65 20.12
C VAL A 262 29.88 6.97 18.89
N VAL A 263 31.20 6.76 19.00
CA VAL A 263 32.15 7.09 17.95
C VAL A 263 32.30 5.89 17.01
N TYR A 264 32.00 6.08 15.74
CA TYR A 264 32.20 5.05 14.71
C TYR A 264 33.63 5.08 14.14
N ASP A 265 34.01 4.06 13.37
CA ASP A 265 35.31 3.97 12.69
C ASP A 265 35.20 4.31 11.19
N ASP A 266 35.87 5.35 10.72
CA ASP A 266 35.93 5.70 9.30
C ASP A 266 36.60 4.60 8.45
N ALA A 267 37.48 3.78 9.03
CA ALA A 267 38.16 2.69 8.32
C ALA A 267 37.24 1.47 8.08
N VAL A 268 36.17 1.33 8.86
CA VAL A 268 35.20 0.23 8.76
C VAL A 268 33.79 0.80 8.84
N LYS A 269 33.25 1.25 7.70
CA LYS A 269 31.97 1.97 7.63
C LYS A 269 30.79 1.24 8.28
N ASP A 270 30.76 -0.09 8.27
CA ASP A 270 29.69 -0.87 8.92
C ASP A 270 29.58 -0.60 10.43
N THR A 271 30.63 -0.07 11.07
CA THR A 271 30.57 0.39 12.47
C THR A 271 29.56 1.51 12.68
N ILE A 272 29.12 2.24 11.65
CA ILE A 272 28.05 3.24 11.73
C ILE A 272 26.72 2.58 12.11
N ASN A 273 26.40 1.43 11.51
CA ASN A 273 25.19 0.68 11.81
C ASN A 273 25.23 0.11 13.24
N LEU A 274 26.39 -0.41 13.65
CA LEU A 274 26.62 -0.82 15.04
C LEU A 274 26.50 0.36 16.01
N ALA A 275 27.11 1.50 15.70
CA ALA A 275 27.04 2.73 16.49
C ALA A 275 25.60 3.23 16.65
N THR A 276 24.79 3.17 15.58
CA THR A 276 23.36 3.53 15.61
C THR A 276 22.58 2.65 16.60
N THR A 277 22.83 1.33 16.57
CA THR A 277 22.19 0.38 17.50
C THR A 277 22.59 0.65 18.95
N ILE A 278 23.89 0.86 19.21
CA ILE A 278 24.42 1.16 20.54
C ILE A 278 23.88 2.51 21.05
N ALA A 279 23.87 3.54 20.20
CA ALA A 279 23.36 4.87 20.54
C ALA A 279 21.88 4.80 20.95
N SER A 280 21.06 4.09 20.19
CA SER A 280 19.64 3.90 20.51
C SER A 280 19.40 3.27 21.88
N LEU A 281 20.16 2.21 22.22
CA LEU A 281 20.03 1.50 23.49
C LEU A 281 20.50 2.34 24.68
N ASN A 282 21.48 3.22 24.47
CA ASN A 282 22.14 3.97 25.55
C ASN A 282 21.69 5.44 25.64
N GLY A 283 20.69 5.86 24.86
CA GLY A 283 20.22 7.25 24.80
C GLY A 283 21.29 8.21 24.27
N GLY A 284 22.13 7.74 23.35
CA GLY A 284 23.22 8.49 22.74
C GLY A 284 22.92 8.92 21.31
N ILE A 285 23.88 9.63 20.72
CA ILE A 285 23.93 10.01 19.31
C ILE A 285 25.22 9.51 18.67
N VAL A 286 25.23 9.33 17.35
CA VAL A 286 26.41 8.83 16.63
C VAL A 286 27.30 9.99 16.20
N ALA A 287 28.60 9.87 16.40
CA ALA A 287 29.56 10.91 16.05
C ALA A 287 30.71 10.36 15.20
N SER A 288 31.21 11.18 14.26
CA SER A 288 32.44 10.86 13.53
C SER A 288 33.69 11.12 14.37
N PRO A 289 34.82 10.46 14.05
CA PRO A 289 36.10 10.75 14.69
C PRO A 289 36.47 12.24 14.67
N ALA A 290 36.11 12.96 13.59
CA ALA A 290 36.39 14.39 13.43
C ALA A 290 35.54 15.28 14.36
N GLN A 291 34.34 14.83 14.76
CA GLN A 291 33.43 15.60 15.62
C GLN A 291 33.74 15.44 17.12
N VAL A 292 34.51 14.40 17.51
CA VAL A 292 34.76 14.05 18.92
C VAL A 292 35.28 15.23 19.75
N SER A 293 36.31 15.93 19.27
CA SER A 293 36.89 17.07 20.02
C SER A 293 35.87 18.17 20.28
N ARG A 294 35.01 18.49 19.29
CA ARG A 294 33.95 19.49 19.43
C ARG A 294 32.88 19.04 20.42
N LEU A 295 32.40 17.79 20.30
CA LEU A 295 31.30 17.25 21.10
C LEU A 295 31.68 17.00 22.57
N THR A 296 32.94 16.66 22.83
CA THR A 296 33.44 16.40 24.20
C THR A 296 33.87 17.67 24.94
N SER A 297 34.08 18.77 24.22
CA SER A 297 34.45 20.06 24.80
C SER A 297 33.22 20.93 25.12
N ALA A 298 33.44 22.04 25.84
CA ALA A 298 32.42 23.06 26.00
C ALA A 298 32.00 23.63 24.62
N PRO A 299 30.70 23.91 24.39
CA PRO A 299 29.62 23.92 25.38
C PRO A 299 28.91 22.56 25.60
N TYR A 300 29.16 21.54 24.77
CA TYR A 300 28.35 20.31 24.77
C TYR A 300 28.71 19.34 25.89
N ASN A 301 30.01 19.14 26.16
CA ASN A 301 30.51 18.26 27.22
C ASN A 301 29.83 16.88 27.21
N LEU A 302 29.71 16.25 26.03
CA LEU A 302 29.11 14.92 25.90
C LEU A 302 30.15 13.85 26.20
N PRO A 303 29.85 12.87 27.08
CA PRO A 303 30.76 11.75 27.32
C PRO A 303 30.77 10.80 26.12
N ILE A 304 31.87 10.07 25.95
CA ILE A 304 31.94 8.96 24.99
C ILE A 304 31.32 7.73 25.67
N LEU A 305 30.21 7.24 25.12
CA LEU A 305 29.52 6.02 25.59
C LEU A 305 30.22 4.77 25.06
N ASN A 306 30.68 4.81 23.81
CA ASN A 306 31.46 3.74 23.19
C ASN A 306 32.31 4.32 22.05
N ASP A 307 33.48 3.73 21.81
CA ASP A 307 34.43 4.12 20.78
C ASP A 307 34.84 2.90 19.96
N LEU A 308 34.35 2.82 18.73
CA LEU A 308 34.50 1.65 17.86
C LEU A 308 35.77 1.70 17.00
N ARG A 309 36.56 2.76 17.10
CA ARG A 309 37.78 2.95 16.29
C ARG A 309 38.79 1.84 16.56
N GLY A 310 39.29 1.22 15.50
CA GLY A 310 40.30 0.16 15.54
C GLY A 310 39.82 -1.16 16.16
N GLN A 311 38.52 -1.32 16.44
CA GLN A 311 37.98 -2.53 17.09
C GLN A 311 37.70 -3.67 16.10
N PHE A 312 37.54 -3.35 14.82
CA PHE A 312 37.13 -4.28 13.77
C PHE A 312 38.02 -4.17 12.55
N THR A 313 38.20 -5.26 11.82
CA THR A 313 38.93 -5.29 10.54
C THR A 313 38.01 -5.35 9.34
N GLY A 314 36.72 -5.63 9.54
CA GLY A 314 35.76 -5.69 8.45
C GLY A 314 34.32 -5.97 8.88
N LYS A 315 33.45 -5.84 7.90
CA LYS A 315 31.99 -5.94 7.96
C LYS A 315 31.43 -7.15 8.71
N THR A 316 31.91 -8.35 8.41
CA THR A 316 31.41 -9.59 9.03
C THR A 316 31.69 -9.63 10.53
N GLN A 317 32.85 -9.14 10.97
CA GLN A 317 33.19 -9.04 12.39
C GLN A 317 32.25 -8.07 13.12
N VAL A 318 31.92 -6.93 12.49
CA VAL A 318 31.01 -5.93 13.05
C VAL A 318 29.61 -6.53 13.28
N TYR A 319 29.02 -7.15 12.26
CA TYR A 319 27.65 -7.67 12.39
C TYR A 319 27.57 -8.94 13.23
N GLN A 320 28.59 -9.79 13.24
CA GLN A 320 28.64 -10.91 14.19
C GLN A 320 28.75 -10.39 15.63
N TYR A 321 29.53 -9.33 15.87
CA TYR A 321 29.60 -8.68 17.18
C TYR A 321 28.25 -8.05 17.57
N LEU A 322 27.56 -7.40 16.63
CA LEU A 322 26.21 -6.88 16.83
C LEU A 322 25.26 -8.00 17.29
N TYR A 323 25.23 -9.12 16.56
CA TYR A 323 24.38 -10.26 16.89
C TYR A 323 24.68 -10.79 18.30
N ASN A 324 25.94 -11.05 18.59
CA ASN A 324 26.34 -11.68 19.86
C ASN A 324 26.08 -10.81 21.09
N ASN A 325 26.19 -9.48 20.97
CA ASN A 325 26.18 -8.58 22.12
C ASN A 325 24.89 -7.78 22.25
N TYR A 326 24.19 -7.46 21.15
CA TYR A 326 23.08 -6.51 21.18
C TYR A 326 21.75 -7.07 20.65
N TRP A 327 21.75 -8.13 19.83
CA TRP A 327 20.50 -8.67 19.28
C TRP A 327 19.50 -9.10 20.37
N SER A 328 19.98 -9.65 21.49
CA SER A 328 19.14 -10.04 22.63
C SER A 328 18.55 -8.86 23.42
N GLN A 329 19.00 -7.63 23.16
CA GLN A 329 18.60 -6.42 23.87
C GLN A 329 17.63 -5.54 23.07
N VAL A 330 17.40 -5.85 21.79
CA VAL A 330 16.57 -5.08 20.87
C VAL A 330 15.28 -5.84 20.53
N THR A 331 14.31 -5.14 19.92
CA THR A 331 13.11 -5.80 19.39
C THR A 331 13.45 -6.76 18.25
N HIS A 332 12.77 -7.90 18.19
CA HIS A 332 12.89 -8.87 17.08
C HIS A 332 11.75 -8.74 16.06
N LYS A 333 10.78 -7.85 16.30
CA LYS A 333 9.69 -7.60 15.34
C LYS A 333 10.16 -6.87 14.08
N LEU A 334 11.26 -6.13 14.21
CA LEU A 334 11.83 -5.28 13.16
C LEU A 334 13.33 -5.52 13.08
N LEU A 335 13.85 -5.63 11.86
CA LEU A 335 15.27 -5.53 11.53
C LEU A 335 15.44 -4.43 10.48
N ILE A 336 16.47 -3.60 10.59
CA ILE A 336 16.73 -2.54 9.60
C ILE A 336 17.92 -2.91 8.71
N GLY A 337 17.68 -2.95 7.41
CA GLY A 337 18.68 -3.04 6.35
C GLY A 337 19.06 -1.67 5.83
N LEU A 338 20.23 -1.16 6.19
CA LEU A 338 20.62 0.19 5.78
C LEU A 338 22.08 0.28 5.36
N ASN A 339 22.31 0.73 4.14
CA ASN A 339 23.66 0.99 3.63
C ASN A 339 24.40 1.99 4.55
N PRO A 340 25.59 1.67 5.09
CA PRO A 340 26.36 2.58 5.93
C PRO A 340 26.69 3.93 5.28
N ASP A 341 26.68 4.00 3.95
CA ASP A 341 26.91 5.25 3.21
C ASP A 341 25.72 6.22 3.32
N LEU A 342 24.50 5.71 3.55
CA LEU A 342 23.33 6.54 3.86
C LEU A 342 23.43 7.05 5.29
N ARG A 343 23.79 8.32 5.45
CA ARG A 343 24.04 8.94 6.77
C ARG A 343 22.78 9.50 7.44
N GLY A 344 21.77 9.88 6.67
CA GLY A 344 20.49 10.38 7.16
C GLY A 344 19.34 9.37 7.02
N PHE A 345 18.16 9.86 6.66
CA PHE A 345 16.97 9.07 6.36
C PHE A 345 16.52 8.17 7.53
N LEU A 346 16.25 6.88 7.27
CA LEU A 346 15.70 5.87 8.18
C LEU A 346 16.48 5.69 9.51
N ARG A 347 17.68 6.26 9.64
CA ARG A 347 18.44 6.24 10.89
C ARG A 347 17.72 6.92 12.04
N ASP A 348 16.85 7.89 11.79
CA ASP A 348 16.04 8.50 12.86
C ASP A 348 15.12 7.45 13.48
N TYR A 349 14.44 6.68 12.62
CA TYR A 349 13.54 5.60 13.00
C TYR A 349 14.29 4.47 13.69
N ALA A 350 15.45 4.06 13.15
CA ALA A 350 16.31 3.07 13.78
C ALA A 350 16.72 3.48 15.20
N THR A 351 17.13 4.74 15.36
CA THR A 351 17.55 5.30 16.64
C THR A 351 16.39 5.40 17.62
N ALA A 352 15.19 5.76 17.15
CA ALA A 352 14.02 5.88 18.01
C ALA A 352 13.49 4.52 18.48
N VAL A 353 13.41 3.53 17.59
CA VAL A 353 12.75 2.24 17.86
C VAL A 353 13.61 1.30 18.72
N GLY A 354 14.95 1.35 18.60
CA GLY A 354 15.81 0.41 19.31
C GLY A 354 15.79 -0.98 18.67
N THR A 355 16.18 -1.03 17.40
CA THR A 355 16.36 -2.25 16.62
C THR A 355 17.80 -2.40 16.14
N ALA A 356 18.17 -3.61 15.71
CA ALA A 356 19.43 -3.86 15.04
C ALA A 356 19.44 -3.24 13.62
N VAL A 357 20.56 -2.61 13.28
CA VAL A 357 20.82 -2.09 11.93
C VAL A 357 21.93 -2.91 11.28
N VAL A 358 21.65 -3.46 10.10
CA VAL A 358 22.57 -4.33 9.34
C VAL A 358 22.60 -3.94 7.87
N TRP A 359 23.62 -4.41 7.13
CA TRP A 359 23.67 -4.30 5.68
C TRP A 359 24.33 -5.55 5.11
N LEU A 360 23.61 -6.67 5.04
CA LEU A 360 24.19 -7.99 4.71
C LEU A 360 23.72 -8.43 3.31
N ASP A 361 24.65 -8.79 2.44
CA ASP A 361 24.39 -9.28 1.07
C ASP A 361 24.21 -10.81 1.08
N PRO A 362 23.02 -11.35 0.78
CA PRO A 362 22.79 -12.79 0.73
C PRO A 362 23.63 -13.54 -0.33
N ARG A 363 24.21 -12.82 -1.30
CA ARG A 363 25.09 -13.40 -2.32
C ARG A 363 26.50 -13.68 -1.78
N VAL A 364 26.88 -13.09 -0.64
CA VAL A 364 28.18 -13.30 0.01
C VAL A 364 28.02 -14.32 1.15
N PRO A 365 28.55 -15.55 1.03
CA PRO A 365 28.23 -16.65 1.97
C PRO A 365 28.47 -16.36 3.46
N ALA A 366 29.51 -15.58 3.78
CA ALA A 366 29.81 -15.20 5.15
C ALA A 366 28.78 -14.20 5.73
N GLU A 367 28.31 -13.26 4.92
CA GLU A 367 27.27 -12.30 5.31
C GLU A 367 25.91 -12.98 5.38
N ASP A 368 25.63 -13.88 4.43
CA ASP A 368 24.45 -14.72 4.37
C ASP A 368 24.23 -15.52 5.65
N THR A 369 25.31 -16.14 6.14
CA THR A 369 25.31 -16.93 7.37
C THR A 369 24.87 -16.09 8.57
N ILE A 370 25.37 -14.85 8.67
CA ILE A 370 25.01 -13.92 9.76
C ILE A 370 23.56 -13.44 9.59
N LEU A 371 23.14 -13.10 8.37
CA LEU A 371 21.77 -12.66 8.09
C LEU A 371 20.75 -13.71 8.52
N ARG A 372 21.00 -14.98 8.20
CA ARG A 372 20.14 -16.11 8.60
C ARG A 372 19.98 -16.22 10.12
N GLN A 373 21.00 -15.83 10.90
CA GLN A 373 20.89 -15.81 12.37
C GLN A 373 19.84 -14.79 12.81
N PHE A 374 19.90 -13.55 12.30
CA PHE A 374 18.91 -12.52 12.59
C PHE A 374 17.50 -12.94 12.17
N LEU A 375 17.33 -13.37 10.91
CA LEU A 375 16.01 -13.74 10.38
C LEU A 375 15.37 -14.92 11.13
N SER A 376 16.19 -15.87 11.60
CA SER A 376 15.70 -16.99 12.42
C SER A 376 15.16 -16.56 13.79
N GLY A 377 15.60 -15.41 14.30
CA GLY A 377 15.13 -14.83 15.55
C GLY A 377 13.88 -13.95 15.40
N MET A 378 13.42 -13.67 14.18
CA MET A 378 12.26 -12.83 13.93
C MET A 378 10.95 -13.64 13.95
N PRO A 379 9.80 -13.02 14.27
CA PRO A 379 8.51 -13.72 14.27
C PRO A 379 8.06 -14.02 12.83
N SER A 380 7.93 -15.30 12.48
CA SER A 380 7.40 -15.70 11.18
C SER A 380 5.96 -15.23 10.97
N GLY A 381 5.63 -14.79 9.76
CA GLY A 381 4.32 -14.25 9.37
C GLY A 381 4.08 -12.78 9.72
N SER A 382 4.88 -12.18 10.60
CA SER A 382 4.68 -10.79 11.06
C SER A 382 5.95 -9.96 11.22
N GLY A 383 7.13 -10.57 11.11
CA GLY A 383 8.42 -9.88 11.15
C GLY A 383 8.61 -8.98 9.94
N ILE A 384 9.16 -7.80 10.17
CA ILE A 384 9.41 -6.79 9.15
C ILE A 384 10.91 -6.49 9.01
N TYR A 385 11.39 -6.46 7.78
CA TYR A 385 12.68 -5.92 7.41
C TYR A 385 12.46 -4.53 6.80
N MET A 386 12.79 -3.45 7.51
CA MET A 386 12.71 -2.09 6.95
C MET A 386 14.03 -1.66 6.33
N GLY A 387 13.99 -0.72 5.40
CA GLY A 387 15.14 -0.27 4.63
C GLY A 387 15.24 -0.99 3.30
N TRP A 388 16.44 -1.39 2.88
CA TRP A 388 16.66 -2.00 1.57
C TRP A 388 17.74 -3.09 1.59
N TRP A 389 18.10 -3.57 0.40
CA TRP A 389 19.03 -4.68 0.19
C TRP A 389 20.19 -4.29 -0.71
N PRO A 390 21.39 -4.90 -0.54
CA PRO A 390 22.44 -4.83 -1.54
C PRO A 390 22.01 -5.33 -2.93
N ASP A 391 21.02 -6.22 -2.96
CA ASP A 391 20.40 -6.79 -4.15
C ASP A 391 18.95 -7.16 -3.82
N GLU A 392 17.98 -6.55 -4.51
CA GLU A 392 16.55 -6.74 -4.27
C GLU A 392 16.14 -8.21 -4.40
N GLY A 393 16.51 -8.84 -5.53
CA GLY A 393 16.06 -10.19 -5.87
C GLY A 393 16.44 -11.21 -4.81
N THR A 394 17.70 -11.21 -4.40
CA THR A 394 18.20 -12.16 -3.40
C THR A 394 17.82 -11.77 -1.97
N GLY A 395 17.74 -10.48 -1.66
CA GLY A 395 17.27 -9.96 -0.38
C GLY A 395 15.83 -10.34 -0.08
N VAL A 396 14.90 -9.99 -0.98
CA VAL A 396 13.46 -10.29 -0.84
C VAL A 396 13.23 -11.80 -0.84
N SER A 397 13.94 -12.57 -1.69
CA SER A 397 13.90 -14.03 -1.63
C SER A 397 14.27 -14.54 -0.25
N ARG A 398 15.32 -13.98 0.36
CA ARG A 398 15.81 -14.46 1.64
C ARG A 398 14.85 -14.21 2.79
N VAL A 399 14.25 -13.02 2.92
CA VAL A 399 13.27 -12.80 3.99
C VAL A 399 12.02 -13.68 3.81
N SER A 400 11.62 -13.93 2.56
CA SER A 400 10.48 -14.78 2.24
C SER A 400 10.68 -16.23 2.73
N GLU A 401 11.89 -16.78 2.66
CA GLU A 401 12.24 -18.10 3.22
C GLU A 401 11.93 -18.22 4.73
N TYR A 402 11.97 -17.11 5.47
CA TYR A 402 11.78 -17.06 6.93
C TYR A 402 10.38 -16.56 7.34
N GLY A 403 9.50 -16.30 6.35
CA GLY A 403 8.20 -15.68 6.60
C GLY A 403 8.29 -14.24 7.10
N VAL A 404 9.30 -13.50 6.64
CA VAL A 404 9.52 -12.08 6.91
C VAL A 404 9.25 -11.29 5.63
N SER A 405 8.74 -10.07 5.77
CA SER A 405 8.47 -9.18 4.63
C SER A 405 9.31 -7.90 4.70
N THR A 406 9.61 -7.32 3.53
CA THR A 406 10.38 -6.09 3.40
C THR A 406 9.44 -4.88 3.35
N VAL A 407 9.82 -3.77 3.95
CA VAL A 407 9.17 -2.47 3.76
C VAL A 407 10.23 -1.47 3.31
N ALA A 408 10.24 -1.16 2.01
CA ALA A 408 11.23 -0.25 1.41
C ALA A 408 11.10 1.14 2.04
N SER A 409 12.19 1.61 2.63
CA SER A 409 12.20 2.83 3.45
C SER A 409 13.59 3.38 3.74
N ASP A 410 14.64 2.93 3.05
CA ASP A 410 16.03 3.34 3.32
C ASP A 410 16.28 4.84 3.03
N PHE A 411 15.49 5.44 2.15
CA PHE A 411 15.46 6.88 1.90
C PHE A 411 14.26 7.60 2.55
N ALA A 412 13.51 6.93 3.43
CA ALA A 412 12.42 7.59 4.15
C ALA A 412 12.99 8.57 5.20
N SER A 413 12.45 9.77 5.26
CA SER A 413 13.13 10.91 5.90
C SER A 413 12.55 11.22 7.28
N ASN A 414 11.22 11.18 7.43
CA ASN A 414 10.48 11.72 8.57
C ASN A 414 9.46 10.75 9.17
N LEU A 415 9.68 9.43 9.06
CA LEU A 415 8.76 8.42 9.61
C LEU A 415 8.52 8.53 11.12
N THR A 416 9.48 9.04 11.90
CA THR A 416 9.28 9.28 13.34
C THR A 416 8.26 10.39 13.63
N VAL A 417 8.08 11.33 12.69
CA VAL A 417 7.06 12.38 12.74
C VAL A 417 5.73 11.83 12.22
N PHE A 418 5.74 11.25 11.02
CA PHE A 418 4.50 10.79 10.37
C PHE A 418 3.84 9.63 11.11
N GLY A 419 4.62 8.73 11.72
CA GLY A 419 4.10 7.63 12.55
C GLY A 419 3.41 8.07 13.85
N GLY A 420 3.55 9.35 14.23
CA GLY A 420 2.86 9.96 15.36
C GLY A 420 1.54 10.66 15.01
N THR A 421 1.23 10.80 13.72
CA THR A 421 0.01 11.47 13.27
C THR A 421 -1.25 10.65 13.59
N SER A 422 -2.44 11.26 13.44
CA SER A 422 -3.71 10.58 13.74
C SER A 422 -3.87 9.30 12.93
N ARG A 423 -4.24 8.22 13.62
CA ARG A 423 -4.53 6.90 13.04
C ARG A 423 -5.95 6.75 12.51
N THR A 424 -6.78 7.78 12.63
CA THR A 424 -8.10 7.79 12.00
C THR A 424 -7.94 7.95 10.50
N VAL A 425 -8.37 6.92 9.75
CA VAL A 425 -8.40 6.93 8.28
C VAL A 425 -9.85 6.88 7.83
N ASN A 426 -10.29 7.94 7.14
CA ASN A 426 -11.64 8.05 6.59
C ASN A 426 -11.72 7.34 5.24
N VAL A 427 -11.70 6.02 5.25
CA VAL A 427 -11.81 5.21 4.02
C VAL A 427 -13.05 5.61 3.24
N LYS A 428 -12.86 5.99 1.97
CA LYS A 428 -13.98 6.30 1.06
C LYS A 428 -14.61 5.00 0.53
N PRO A 429 -15.93 4.96 0.35
CA PRO A 429 -16.59 3.82 -0.26
C PRO A 429 -16.10 3.62 -1.71
N VAL A 430 -16.17 2.37 -2.18
CA VAL A 430 -15.92 2.07 -3.59
C VAL A 430 -17.04 2.70 -4.43
N PRO A 431 -16.75 3.59 -5.39
CA PRO A 431 -17.76 4.12 -6.29
C PRO A 431 -18.39 2.99 -7.09
N ASN A 432 -19.63 3.19 -7.53
CA ASN A 432 -20.32 2.12 -8.22
C ASN A 432 -19.65 1.74 -9.56
N LYS A 433 -19.59 0.43 -9.85
CA LYS A 433 -19.16 -0.08 -11.16
C LYS A 433 -20.22 0.16 -12.25
N PRO A 434 -19.82 0.28 -13.53
CA PRO A 434 -20.78 0.22 -14.63
C PRO A 434 -21.45 -1.17 -14.72
N PRO A 435 -22.56 -1.31 -15.48
CA PRO A 435 -23.14 -2.60 -15.82
C PRO A 435 -22.13 -3.49 -16.56
N LEU A 436 -22.17 -4.80 -16.31
CA LEU A 436 -21.37 -5.75 -17.07
C LEU A 436 -21.98 -5.97 -18.45
N GLU A 437 -21.27 -5.52 -19.47
CA GLU A 437 -21.56 -5.75 -20.89
C GLU A 437 -20.41 -6.51 -21.57
N ASN A 438 -20.66 -7.02 -22.78
CA ASN A 438 -19.62 -7.52 -23.67
C ASN A 438 -18.78 -6.35 -24.21
N LYS A 439 -17.90 -5.82 -23.37
CA LYS A 439 -16.97 -4.72 -23.66
C LYS A 439 -15.56 -5.05 -23.17
N ILE A 440 -14.61 -4.21 -23.56
CA ILE A 440 -13.23 -4.25 -23.08
C ILE A 440 -13.13 -3.28 -21.90
N TYR A 441 -12.86 -3.81 -20.71
CA TYR A 441 -12.58 -3.01 -19.52
C TYR A 441 -11.07 -2.86 -19.36
N VAL A 442 -10.59 -1.62 -19.28
CA VAL A 442 -9.18 -1.30 -19.09
C VAL A 442 -8.98 -0.67 -17.72
N SER A 443 -8.05 -1.21 -16.93
CA SER A 443 -7.63 -0.64 -15.64
C SER A 443 -6.18 -0.17 -15.73
N LEU A 444 -5.94 1.11 -15.49
CA LEU A 444 -4.61 1.72 -15.42
C LEU A 444 -4.14 1.74 -13.96
N ILE A 445 -2.87 1.41 -13.73
CA ILE A 445 -2.26 1.32 -12.39
C ILE A 445 -0.89 2.02 -12.40
N LEU A 446 -0.63 2.86 -11.40
CA LEU A 446 0.70 3.39 -11.08
C LEU A 446 1.35 2.56 -9.97
N SER A 447 2.58 2.08 -10.21
CA SER A 447 3.30 1.12 -9.36
C SER A 447 4.08 1.76 -8.19
N ASP A 448 4.90 0.92 -7.54
CA ASP A 448 5.90 1.25 -6.49
C ASP A 448 5.36 1.73 -5.14
N GLY A 449 4.05 1.63 -4.93
CA GLY A 449 3.40 2.07 -3.70
C GLY A 449 3.71 1.25 -2.45
N ASP A 450 4.31 0.07 -2.56
CA ASP A 450 4.84 -0.67 -1.40
C ASP A 450 6.00 0.09 -0.73
N ASN A 451 6.67 0.96 -1.48
CA ASN A 451 7.81 1.75 -1.04
C ASN A 451 7.37 3.00 -0.27
N LEU A 452 7.66 3.04 1.04
CA LEU A 452 7.31 4.16 1.90
C LEU A 452 8.07 5.44 1.53
N GLN A 453 9.32 5.35 1.04
CA GLN A 453 10.04 6.55 0.61
C GLN A 453 9.49 7.10 -0.70
N TYR A 454 8.95 6.26 -1.59
CA TYR A 454 8.23 6.73 -2.77
C TYR A 454 6.98 7.52 -2.35
N LEU A 455 6.20 6.97 -1.41
CA LEU A 455 4.99 7.61 -0.86
C LEU A 455 5.29 8.92 -0.13
N GLU A 456 6.39 8.97 0.61
CA GLU A 456 6.86 10.18 1.29
C GLU A 456 7.37 11.24 0.30
N HIS A 457 7.97 10.83 -0.80
CA HIS A 457 8.63 11.76 -1.73
C HIS A 457 7.91 11.83 -3.08
N LYS A 458 8.42 11.10 -4.08
CA LYS A 458 8.06 11.23 -5.50
C LYS A 458 6.55 11.05 -5.77
N PHE A 459 5.84 10.20 -5.02
CA PHE A 459 4.41 9.97 -5.17
C PHE A 459 3.60 11.28 -5.13
N LYS A 460 3.99 12.21 -4.25
CA LYS A 460 3.28 13.49 -4.09
C LYS A 460 3.22 14.28 -5.40
N SER A 461 4.26 14.21 -6.23
CA SER A 461 4.28 14.90 -7.53
C SER A 461 3.20 14.41 -8.50
N PHE A 462 2.84 13.12 -8.43
CA PHE A 462 1.73 12.57 -9.21
C PHE A 462 0.38 12.87 -8.55
N TRP A 463 0.30 12.78 -7.23
CA TRP A 463 -0.93 13.05 -6.49
C TRP A 463 -1.37 14.52 -6.59
N ASP A 464 -0.42 15.45 -6.61
CA ASP A 464 -0.70 16.89 -6.71
C ASP A 464 -0.79 17.36 -8.18
N ALA A 465 -0.74 16.46 -9.16
CA ALA A 465 -0.83 16.82 -10.56
C ALA A 465 -2.17 17.55 -10.85
N PRO A 466 -2.16 18.69 -11.58
CA PRO A 466 -3.36 19.52 -11.77
C PRO A 466 -4.48 18.82 -12.55
N GLY A 467 -4.14 17.79 -13.33
CA GLY A 467 -5.11 16.97 -14.04
C GLY A 467 -5.73 15.84 -13.22
N ARG A 468 -5.31 15.63 -11.96
CA ARG A 468 -5.74 14.48 -11.15
C ARG A 468 -7.25 14.42 -11.01
N GLY A 469 -7.80 13.22 -11.23
CA GLY A 469 -9.21 12.91 -11.11
C GLY A 469 -9.97 12.94 -12.44
N GLN A 470 -9.33 13.29 -13.56
CA GLN A 470 -9.95 13.25 -14.88
C GLN A 470 -10.13 11.84 -15.42
N VAL A 471 -9.27 10.90 -15.01
CA VAL A 471 -9.29 9.51 -15.49
C VAL A 471 -9.24 8.52 -14.33
N PRO A 472 -9.93 7.36 -14.44
CA PRO A 472 -9.83 6.28 -13.48
C PRO A 472 -8.38 5.77 -13.37
N LEU A 473 -7.78 5.84 -12.17
CA LEU A 473 -6.42 5.38 -11.92
C LEU A 473 -6.32 4.59 -10.61
N GLY A 474 -5.65 3.45 -10.69
CA GLY A 474 -5.17 2.69 -9.54
C GLY A 474 -3.85 3.24 -9.04
N TRP A 475 -3.79 3.58 -7.76
CA TRP A 475 -2.59 4.02 -7.07
C TRP A 475 -2.15 2.92 -6.13
N THR A 476 -1.03 2.26 -6.42
CA THR A 476 -0.45 1.38 -5.40
C THR A 476 -0.03 2.23 -4.19
N VAL A 477 -0.30 1.71 -2.99
CA VAL A 477 0.14 2.26 -1.70
C VAL A 477 0.48 1.10 -0.75
N SER A 478 1.16 1.41 0.35
CA SER A 478 1.59 0.40 1.32
C SER A 478 0.56 0.28 2.43
N PRO A 479 0.05 -0.93 2.74
CA PRO A 479 -0.82 -1.10 3.91
C PRO A 479 -0.12 -0.72 5.22
N ALA A 480 1.22 -0.77 5.28
CA ALA A 480 2.02 -0.36 6.43
C ALA A 480 1.93 1.15 6.74
N MET A 481 1.36 1.97 5.83
CA MET A 481 1.07 3.38 6.10
C MET A 481 0.16 3.57 7.30
N LEU A 482 -0.72 2.60 7.64
CA LEU A 482 -1.53 2.65 8.86
C LEU A 482 -0.69 2.79 10.14
N ASP A 483 0.56 2.31 10.09
CA ASP A 483 1.51 2.42 11.19
C ASP A 483 2.56 3.53 10.95
N ALA A 484 3.17 3.56 9.76
CA ALA A 484 4.32 4.42 9.47
C ALA A 484 3.96 5.88 9.16
N MET A 485 2.79 6.13 8.57
CA MET A 485 2.38 7.47 8.11
C MET A 485 0.85 7.62 7.99
N PRO A 486 0.08 7.34 9.06
CA PRO A 486 -1.38 7.24 8.96
C PRO A 486 -2.07 8.55 8.57
N GLY A 487 -1.52 9.70 8.97
CA GLY A 487 -2.01 11.02 8.56
C GLY A 487 -1.90 11.24 7.05
N ILE A 488 -0.83 10.73 6.42
CA ILE A 488 -0.66 10.77 4.96
C ILE A 488 -1.72 9.88 4.30
N LEU A 489 -1.92 8.65 4.78
CA LEU A 489 -2.97 7.77 4.24
C LEU A 489 -4.38 8.41 4.36
N ASN A 490 -4.68 9.03 5.50
CA ASN A 490 -5.94 9.74 5.68
C ASN A 490 -6.08 10.95 4.75
N TYR A 491 -4.99 11.71 4.52
CA TYR A 491 -4.98 12.79 3.53
C TYR A 491 -5.27 12.28 2.12
N LEU A 492 -4.68 11.14 1.71
CA LEU A 492 -4.98 10.52 0.42
C LEU A 492 -6.47 10.19 0.31
N TYR A 493 -7.08 9.59 1.34
CA TYR A 493 -8.52 9.34 1.32
C TYR A 493 -9.36 10.61 1.27
N ASN A 494 -9.09 11.60 2.12
CA ASN A 494 -9.85 12.84 2.17
C ASN A 494 -9.82 13.57 0.81
N THR A 495 -8.67 13.56 0.13
CA THR A 495 -8.46 14.24 -1.16
C THR A 495 -8.67 13.36 -2.39
N ALA A 496 -8.95 12.06 -2.23
CA ALA A 496 -9.24 11.15 -3.34
C ALA A 496 -10.52 11.58 -4.07
N THR A 497 -10.45 11.61 -5.39
CA THR A 497 -11.60 11.83 -6.28
C THR A 497 -12.34 10.50 -6.53
N PRO A 498 -13.55 10.52 -7.12
CA PRO A 498 -14.23 9.29 -7.53
C PRO A 498 -13.41 8.42 -8.51
N ASN A 499 -12.41 8.98 -9.18
CA ASN A 499 -11.55 8.28 -10.13
C ASN A 499 -10.25 7.73 -9.50
N ASP A 500 -9.98 8.02 -8.22
CA ASP A 500 -8.80 7.51 -7.52
C ASP A 500 -9.13 6.23 -6.74
N ALA A 501 -8.45 5.13 -7.06
CA ALA A 501 -8.52 3.90 -6.30
C ALA A 501 -7.17 3.62 -5.64
N LEU A 502 -7.11 3.65 -4.31
CA LEU A 502 -5.93 3.17 -3.59
C LEU A 502 -5.97 1.62 -3.56
N ILE A 503 -4.88 0.99 -3.99
CA ILE A 503 -4.70 -0.46 -3.99
C ILE A 503 -3.38 -0.82 -3.29
N SER A 504 -3.22 -2.06 -2.84
CA SER A 504 -1.96 -2.47 -2.22
C SER A 504 -0.88 -2.70 -3.26
N GLY A 505 0.30 -2.13 -3.04
CA GLY A 505 1.52 -2.56 -3.70
C GLY A 505 1.93 -4.01 -3.31
N PRO A 506 2.97 -4.54 -3.97
CA PRO A 506 3.61 -5.82 -3.65
C PRO A 506 3.93 -6.03 -2.16
N SER A 507 3.60 -7.14 -1.52
CA SER A 507 2.63 -8.19 -1.91
C SER A 507 1.60 -8.37 -0.80
N GLY A 508 1.14 -7.27 -0.19
CA GLY A 508 0.35 -7.25 1.04
C GLY A 508 0.95 -6.27 2.05
N ILE A 509 0.99 -6.64 3.33
CA ILE A 509 1.52 -5.74 4.39
C ILE A 509 3.01 -5.38 4.22
N GLY A 510 3.76 -6.15 3.44
CA GLY A 510 5.12 -5.84 3.03
C GLY A 510 5.50 -6.59 1.76
N TYR A 511 6.56 -6.13 1.11
CA TYR A 511 7.11 -6.73 -0.10
C TYR A 511 7.80 -8.05 0.23
N THR A 512 7.29 -9.12 -0.38
CA THR A 512 7.78 -10.49 -0.24
C THR A 512 7.49 -11.25 -1.53
N TYR A 513 8.10 -12.42 -1.68
CA TYR A 513 7.79 -13.40 -2.72
C TYR A 513 6.98 -14.54 -2.10
N PRO A 514 5.63 -14.46 -2.08
CA PRO A 514 4.80 -15.46 -1.39
C PRO A 514 5.07 -16.91 -1.82
N ASN A 515 5.49 -17.14 -3.07
CA ASN A 515 5.83 -18.48 -3.56
C ASN A 515 7.03 -19.12 -2.83
N TYR A 516 7.85 -18.31 -2.15
CA TYR A 516 9.05 -18.74 -1.41
C TYR A 516 8.76 -19.02 0.06
N TRP A 517 7.51 -18.87 0.50
CA TRP A 517 7.09 -19.20 1.85
C TRP A 517 6.91 -20.71 1.97
N GLY A 518 7.99 -21.40 2.34
CA GLY A 518 8.01 -22.86 2.42
C GLY A 518 7.09 -23.46 3.50
N ASN A 519 6.61 -22.65 4.46
CA ASN A 519 5.69 -23.06 5.50
C ASN A 519 4.29 -22.44 5.27
N GLN A 520 3.31 -23.30 4.98
CA GLN A 520 1.93 -22.89 4.69
C GLN A 520 1.28 -22.11 5.85
N ALA A 521 1.50 -22.51 7.10
CA ALA A 521 0.90 -21.83 8.25
C ALA A 521 1.44 -20.40 8.42
N TYR A 522 2.71 -20.18 8.08
CA TYR A 522 3.30 -18.84 8.10
C TYR A 522 2.73 -17.97 6.98
N LEU A 523 2.57 -18.54 5.78
CA LEU A 523 1.92 -17.86 4.65
C LEU A 523 0.48 -17.46 5.00
N ASP A 524 -0.30 -18.38 5.54
CA ASP A 524 -1.69 -18.12 5.95
C ASP A 524 -1.77 -17.03 7.03
N SER A 525 -0.82 -17.02 7.97
CA SER A 525 -0.72 -15.97 9.00
C SER A 525 -0.38 -14.60 8.40
N PHE A 526 0.55 -14.55 7.43
CA PHE A 526 0.90 -13.32 6.71
C PHE A 526 -0.28 -12.78 5.90
N VAL A 527 -1.01 -13.64 5.21
CA VAL A 527 -2.18 -13.26 4.42
C VAL A 527 -3.31 -12.77 5.33
N SER A 528 -3.55 -13.44 6.46
CA SER A 528 -4.55 -13.01 7.46
C SER A 528 -4.21 -11.64 8.03
N LEU A 529 -2.95 -11.43 8.40
CA LEU A 529 -2.44 -10.14 8.85
C LEU A 529 -2.59 -9.08 7.76
N SER A 530 -2.21 -9.40 6.52
CA SER A 530 -2.39 -8.51 5.38
C SER A 530 -3.85 -8.12 5.21
N ASN A 531 -4.79 -9.07 5.25
CA ASN A 531 -6.23 -8.80 5.11
C ASN A 531 -6.75 -7.84 6.19
N ASP A 532 -6.29 -7.97 7.44
CA ASP A 532 -6.66 -7.03 8.50
C ASP A 532 -6.19 -5.60 8.19
N TYR A 533 -4.95 -5.42 7.75
CA TYR A 533 -4.43 -4.11 7.33
C TYR A 533 -5.15 -3.57 6.11
N LEU A 534 -5.32 -4.41 5.08
CA LEU A 534 -6.00 -4.07 3.82
C LEU A 534 -7.42 -3.59 4.10
N LYS A 535 -8.16 -4.28 4.98
CA LYS A 535 -9.52 -3.89 5.41
C LYS A 535 -9.52 -2.54 6.13
N ARG A 536 -8.62 -2.33 7.10
CA ARG A 536 -8.53 -1.06 7.85
C ARG A 536 -8.07 0.11 6.96
N ALA A 537 -7.21 -0.18 5.99
CA ALA A 537 -6.69 0.79 5.03
C ALA A 537 -7.60 0.96 3.81
N GLY A 538 -8.71 0.22 3.69
CA GLY A 538 -9.65 0.31 2.56
C GLY A 538 -9.14 -0.25 1.22
N LEU A 539 -8.05 -1.02 1.22
CA LEU A 539 -7.39 -1.53 0.02
C LEU A 539 -8.01 -2.87 -0.38
N LYS A 540 -8.84 -2.89 -1.44
CA LYS A 540 -9.56 -4.10 -1.87
C LYS A 540 -8.88 -4.90 -2.98
N VAL A 541 -7.73 -4.45 -3.48
CA VAL A 541 -6.95 -5.13 -4.53
C VAL A 541 -5.49 -5.18 -4.09
N VAL A 542 -4.81 -6.30 -4.34
CA VAL A 542 -3.39 -6.47 -4.06
C VAL A 542 -2.63 -6.79 -5.34
N THR A 543 -1.56 -6.04 -5.60
CA THR A 543 -0.55 -6.45 -6.56
C THR A 543 0.41 -7.42 -5.89
N VAL A 544 0.66 -8.58 -6.50
CA VAL A 544 1.59 -9.60 -6.02
C VAL A 544 2.79 -9.68 -6.94
N TRP A 545 3.97 -9.65 -6.34
CA TRP A 545 5.25 -9.85 -7.00
C TRP A 545 5.95 -11.08 -6.41
N ASN A 546 6.39 -12.00 -7.28
CA ASN A 546 7.29 -13.10 -6.88
C ASN A 546 8.65 -12.97 -7.56
N GLN A 547 8.65 -12.81 -8.88
CA GLN A 547 9.82 -12.50 -9.70
C GLN A 547 9.29 -11.84 -10.97
N ILE A 548 10.16 -11.31 -11.83
CA ILE A 548 9.79 -10.64 -13.10
C ILE A 548 8.80 -11.50 -13.94
N ASN A 549 8.93 -12.83 -13.92
CA ASN A 549 8.02 -13.76 -14.61
C ASN A 549 7.27 -14.72 -13.65
N GLY A 550 7.29 -14.44 -12.35
CA GLY A 550 6.77 -15.33 -11.32
C GLY A 550 5.27 -15.13 -11.09
N GLY A 551 4.43 -15.99 -11.68
CA GLY A 551 3.00 -16.00 -11.40
C GLY A 551 2.68 -16.43 -9.97
N ILE A 552 1.41 -16.32 -9.59
CA ILE A 552 0.92 -16.80 -8.28
C ILE A 552 0.71 -18.31 -8.37
N ASN A 553 1.43 -19.08 -7.54
CA ASN A 553 1.19 -20.52 -7.47
C ASN A 553 -0.12 -20.83 -6.74
N THR A 554 -0.63 -22.06 -6.90
CA THR A 554 -1.92 -22.47 -6.32
C THR A 554 -1.97 -22.31 -4.79
N ASN A 555 -0.89 -22.64 -4.08
CA ASN A 555 -0.86 -22.55 -2.60
C ASN A 555 -1.01 -21.10 -2.12
N VAL A 556 -0.32 -20.15 -2.78
CA VAL A 556 -0.43 -18.72 -2.49
C VAL A 556 -1.81 -18.21 -2.82
N GLY A 557 -2.29 -18.47 -4.04
CA GLY A 557 -3.60 -18.00 -4.48
C GLY A 557 -4.73 -18.51 -3.58
N ASN A 558 -4.65 -19.77 -3.15
CA ASN A 558 -5.61 -20.36 -2.21
C ASN A 558 -5.49 -19.78 -0.80
N SER A 559 -4.27 -19.45 -0.34
CA SER A 559 -4.09 -18.77 0.94
C SER A 559 -4.76 -17.40 0.94
N PHE A 560 -4.57 -16.59 -0.11
CA PHE A 560 -5.29 -15.33 -0.29
C PHE A 560 -6.80 -15.53 -0.37
N ALA A 561 -7.28 -16.51 -1.13
CA ALA A 561 -8.71 -16.79 -1.24
C ALA A 561 -9.36 -17.12 0.11
N ASN A 562 -8.66 -17.86 0.97
CA ASN A 562 -9.20 -18.31 2.26
C ASN A 562 -9.02 -17.28 3.38
N ASN A 563 -7.88 -16.60 3.41
CA ASN A 563 -7.46 -15.77 4.55
C ASN A 563 -7.59 -14.26 4.27
N ALA A 564 -7.89 -13.85 3.02
CA ALA A 564 -8.15 -12.47 2.65
C ALA A 564 -9.53 -12.23 1.99
N PRO A 565 -10.64 -12.58 2.69
CA PRO A 565 -11.98 -12.51 2.11
C PRO A 565 -12.47 -11.09 1.81
N SER A 566 -11.78 -10.04 2.27
CA SER A 566 -12.16 -8.66 1.93
C SER A 566 -11.74 -8.23 0.52
N LEU A 567 -10.87 -9.01 -0.14
CA LEU A 567 -10.30 -8.66 -1.44
C LEU A 567 -11.26 -8.94 -2.59
N LEU A 568 -11.32 -7.98 -3.52
CA LEU A 568 -11.97 -8.12 -4.80
C LEU A 568 -11.16 -9.01 -5.74
N GLY A 569 -9.84 -8.85 -5.77
CA GLY A 569 -8.96 -9.64 -6.60
C GLY A 569 -7.48 -9.32 -6.42
N LEU A 570 -6.66 -10.06 -7.16
CA LEU A 570 -5.20 -9.92 -7.17
C LEU A 570 -4.72 -9.55 -8.57
N THR A 571 -3.77 -8.62 -8.69
CA THR A 571 -2.95 -8.52 -9.90
C THR A 571 -1.63 -9.23 -9.67
N ALA A 572 -1.10 -9.93 -10.66
CA ALA A 572 0.19 -10.60 -10.58
C ALA A 572 1.14 -10.02 -11.62
N GLN A 573 2.41 -9.85 -11.25
CA GLN A 573 3.41 -9.23 -12.13
C GLN A 573 3.86 -10.10 -13.32
N ASN A 574 3.44 -11.37 -13.39
CA ASN A 574 3.67 -12.20 -14.57
C ASN A 574 2.81 -11.71 -15.74
N ALA A 575 3.44 -11.01 -16.68
CA ALA A 575 2.77 -10.43 -17.84
C ALA A 575 1.96 -11.47 -18.63
N GLY A 576 0.93 -11.02 -19.35
CA GLY A 576 0.19 -11.85 -20.32
C GLY A 576 -1.34 -11.89 -20.13
N GLY A 577 -1.88 -11.24 -19.10
CA GLY A 577 -3.33 -11.03 -18.98
C GLY A 577 -4.15 -12.25 -18.52
N SER A 578 -3.52 -13.37 -18.16
CA SER A 578 -4.23 -14.60 -17.80
C SER A 578 -5.02 -14.44 -16.50
N ILE A 579 -6.28 -14.87 -16.52
CA ILE A 579 -7.16 -14.87 -15.35
C ILE A 579 -7.14 -16.27 -14.72
N SER A 580 -6.88 -16.33 -13.42
CA SER A 580 -6.97 -17.52 -12.58
C SER A 580 -8.03 -17.30 -11.51
N LEU A 581 -8.74 -18.36 -11.12
CA LEU A 581 -9.70 -18.33 -10.02
C LEU A 581 -9.23 -19.30 -8.94
N TYR A 582 -8.93 -18.77 -7.74
CA TYR A 582 -8.47 -19.57 -6.60
C TYR A 582 -9.61 -19.92 -5.66
N ASN A 583 -9.72 -21.20 -5.30
CA ASN A 583 -10.80 -21.80 -4.51
C ASN A 583 -12.23 -21.40 -4.94
N ASN A 584 -12.46 -21.00 -6.19
CA ASN A 584 -13.74 -20.44 -6.64
C ASN A 584 -14.20 -19.20 -5.84
N LEU A 585 -13.27 -18.46 -5.23
CA LEU A 585 -13.57 -17.31 -4.36
C LEU A 585 -12.87 -16.02 -4.81
N LEU A 586 -11.61 -16.13 -5.24
CA LEU A 586 -10.76 -14.96 -5.49
C LEU A 586 -10.19 -15.01 -6.92
N PRO A 587 -10.64 -14.12 -7.81
CA PRO A 587 -10.00 -13.96 -9.10
C PRO A 587 -8.65 -13.27 -8.97
N SER A 588 -7.72 -13.70 -9.81
CA SER A 588 -6.42 -13.08 -10.00
C SER A 588 -6.17 -12.89 -11.48
N GLN A 589 -5.46 -11.84 -11.84
CA GLN A 589 -5.01 -11.64 -13.22
C GLN A 589 -3.52 -11.31 -13.28
N GLY A 590 -2.77 -12.03 -14.10
CA GLY A 590 -1.45 -11.56 -14.53
C GLY A 590 -1.60 -10.26 -15.32
N LEU A 591 -0.86 -9.21 -14.97
CA LEU A 591 -0.96 -7.92 -15.66
C LEU A 591 -0.79 -8.09 -17.17
N ASN A 592 -1.50 -7.33 -17.99
CA ASN A 592 -1.22 -7.33 -19.44
C ASN A 592 0.13 -6.68 -19.71
N ALA A 593 0.46 -5.62 -18.97
CA ALA A 593 1.78 -5.02 -18.94
C ALA A 593 2.20 -4.74 -17.49
N THR A 594 3.38 -5.26 -17.13
CA THR A 594 3.97 -5.12 -15.80
C THR A 594 4.55 -3.72 -15.59
N TYR A 595 5.28 -3.20 -16.58
CA TYR A 595 5.79 -1.84 -16.58
C TYR A 595 5.73 -1.22 -17.97
N CYS A 596 4.88 -0.20 -18.09
CA CYS A 596 4.96 0.80 -19.14
C CYS A 596 5.81 1.98 -18.65
N TYR A 597 6.54 2.61 -19.57
CA TYR A 597 7.52 3.65 -19.27
C TYR A 597 7.17 5.02 -19.88
N SER A 598 6.22 5.04 -20.82
CA SER A 598 5.79 6.22 -21.57
C SER A 598 4.36 6.07 -22.09
N GLU A 599 3.74 7.18 -22.50
CA GLU A 599 2.42 7.19 -23.16
C GLU A 599 2.33 6.19 -24.31
N ALA A 600 3.34 6.17 -25.19
CA ALA A 600 3.39 5.27 -26.33
C ALA A 600 3.44 3.79 -25.93
N SER A 601 4.18 3.46 -24.86
CA SER A 601 4.22 2.07 -24.35
C SER A 601 2.88 1.63 -23.76
N ILE A 602 2.14 2.53 -23.10
CA ILE A 602 0.80 2.23 -22.57
C ILE A 602 -0.17 1.92 -23.71
N ILE A 603 -0.23 2.76 -24.74
CA ILE A 603 -1.09 2.56 -25.92
C ILE A 603 -0.74 1.24 -26.61
N SER A 604 0.55 1.00 -26.85
CA SER A 604 1.03 -0.22 -27.52
C SER A 604 0.61 -1.50 -26.79
N GLU A 605 0.70 -1.55 -25.46
CA GLU A 605 0.31 -2.73 -24.69
C GLU A 605 -1.21 -2.89 -24.59
N ILE A 606 -1.98 -1.80 -24.56
CA ILE A 606 -3.45 -1.87 -24.67
C ILE A 606 -3.84 -2.45 -26.04
N ASP A 607 -3.31 -1.92 -27.14
CA ASP A 607 -3.62 -2.38 -28.50
C ASP A 607 -3.33 -3.88 -28.68
N LYS A 608 -2.19 -4.32 -28.15
CA LYS A 608 -1.81 -5.74 -28.12
C LYS A 608 -2.78 -6.59 -27.31
N ALA A 609 -3.22 -6.12 -26.14
CA ALA A 609 -4.13 -6.85 -25.28
C ALA A 609 -5.58 -6.94 -25.83
N ILE A 610 -6.03 -5.93 -26.56
CA ILE A 610 -7.39 -5.89 -27.13
C ILE A 610 -7.50 -6.59 -28.49
N SER A 611 -6.37 -6.88 -29.14
CA SER A 611 -6.31 -7.53 -30.44
C SER A 611 -7.11 -8.85 -30.46
N GLY A 612 -7.88 -9.07 -31.54
CA GLY A 612 -8.67 -10.28 -31.74
C GLY A 612 -9.92 -10.41 -30.84
N TRP A 613 -10.33 -9.35 -30.15
CA TRP A 613 -11.63 -9.35 -29.47
C TRP A 613 -12.79 -9.32 -30.48
N ASN A 614 -13.77 -10.21 -30.29
CA ASN A 614 -14.85 -10.47 -31.25
C ASN A 614 -16.24 -9.96 -30.79
N GLY A 615 -16.32 -9.30 -29.63
CA GLY A 615 -17.59 -8.78 -29.09
C GLY A 615 -18.49 -9.78 -28.37
N THR A 616 -18.09 -11.05 -28.21
CA THR A 616 -19.01 -12.08 -27.67
C THR A 616 -18.97 -12.25 -26.16
N SER A 617 -17.93 -11.74 -25.50
CA SER A 617 -17.75 -11.81 -24.05
C SER A 617 -16.96 -10.59 -23.56
N PRO A 618 -17.06 -10.20 -22.27
CA PRO A 618 -16.21 -9.15 -21.73
C PRO A 618 -14.73 -9.52 -21.85
N ARG A 619 -13.87 -8.50 -22.00
CA ARG A 619 -12.41 -8.64 -21.94
C ARG A 619 -11.85 -7.70 -20.88
N PHE A 620 -10.87 -8.19 -20.14
CA PHE A 620 -10.26 -7.49 -19.01
C PHE A 620 -8.79 -7.23 -19.32
N VAL A 621 -8.39 -5.95 -19.34
CA VAL A 621 -7.03 -5.49 -19.62
C VAL A 621 -6.49 -4.66 -18.45
N SER A 622 -5.39 -5.10 -17.83
CA SER A 622 -4.74 -4.38 -16.72
C SER A 622 -3.34 -3.92 -17.11
N ILE A 623 -3.09 -2.61 -17.01
CA ILE A 623 -1.83 -1.98 -17.44
C ILE A 623 -1.20 -1.26 -16.25
N GLN A 624 0.00 -1.68 -15.87
CA GLN A 624 0.78 -1.03 -14.84
C GLN A 624 1.92 -0.19 -15.46
N THR A 625 2.13 0.99 -14.89
CA THR A 625 3.08 1.99 -15.36
C THR A 625 4.06 2.33 -14.24
N ASN A 626 5.33 2.46 -14.61
CA ASN A 626 6.45 2.78 -13.72
C ASN A 626 6.54 4.30 -13.47
N PRO A 627 6.66 4.78 -12.22
CA PRO A 627 6.68 6.21 -11.89
C PRO A 627 8.06 6.90 -12.04
N TRP A 628 9.11 6.15 -12.40
CA TRP A 628 10.50 6.62 -12.36
C TRP A 628 11.06 7.04 -13.72
N GLN A 629 10.27 6.93 -14.80
CA GLN A 629 10.66 7.27 -16.16
C GLN A 629 9.73 8.35 -16.75
N ASP A 630 9.51 8.34 -18.07
CA ASP A 630 8.85 9.42 -18.81
C ASP A 630 7.33 9.52 -18.59
N ALA A 631 6.72 8.53 -17.95
CA ALA A 631 5.29 8.54 -17.66
C ALA A 631 4.94 9.60 -16.60
N THR A 632 3.96 10.45 -16.92
CA THR A 632 3.40 11.45 -16.00
C THR A 632 1.91 11.21 -15.80
N TYR A 633 1.26 11.93 -14.87
CA TYR A 633 -0.20 11.87 -14.78
C TYR A 633 -0.87 12.26 -16.11
N GLN A 634 -0.31 13.24 -16.83
CA GLN A 634 -0.82 13.68 -18.13
C GLN A 634 -0.79 12.56 -19.18
N SER A 635 0.20 11.66 -19.11
CA SER A 635 0.27 10.50 -20.00
C SER A 635 -0.99 9.62 -19.90
N PHE A 636 -1.54 9.40 -18.69
CA PHE A 636 -2.78 8.63 -18.54
C PHE A 636 -4.00 9.34 -19.12
N ILE A 637 -4.09 10.66 -18.97
CA ILE A 637 -5.16 11.46 -19.59
C ILE A 637 -5.11 11.31 -21.11
N ASN A 638 -3.92 11.45 -21.69
CA ASN A 638 -3.72 11.33 -23.13
C ASN A 638 -4.09 9.93 -23.64
N VAL A 639 -3.70 8.88 -22.91
CA VAL A 639 -4.09 7.49 -23.21
C VAL A 639 -5.61 7.32 -23.23
N VAL A 640 -6.33 7.79 -22.21
CA VAL A 640 -7.79 7.64 -22.17
C VAL A 640 -8.43 8.42 -23.32
N ASN A 641 -7.97 9.63 -23.60
CA ASN A 641 -8.45 10.45 -24.70
C ASN A 641 -8.18 9.82 -26.08
N HIS A 642 -7.04 9.13 -26.25
CA HIS A 642 -6.71 8.41 -27.46
C HIS A 642 -7.79 7.37 -27.84
N TYR A 643 -8.38 6.71 -26.85
CA TYR A 643 -9.45 5.72 -27.04
C TYR A 643 -10.87 6.30 -26.94
N GLY A 644 -11.04 7.61 -26.75
CA GLY A 644 -12.35 8.24 -26.52
C GLY A 644 -13.37 8.05 -27.65
N GLY A 645 -12.91 7.74 -28.87
CA GLY A 645 -13.78 7.41 -30.01
C GLY A 645 -14.25 5.94 -30.08
N ASN A 646 -13.75 5.06 -29.22
CA ASN A 646 -14.05 3.62 -29.24
C ASN A 646 -15.01 3.23 -28.11
N SER A 647 -16.31 3.15 -28.43
CA SER A 647 -17.36 2.81 -27.46
C SER A 647 -17.28 1.39 -26.87
N ASN A 648 -16.43 0.51 -27.42
CA ASN A 648 -16.21 -0.83 -26.88
C ASN A 648 -15.21 -0.85 -25.72
N ILE A 649 -14.44 0.22 -25.53
CA ILE A 649 -13.44 0.34 -24.46
C ILE A 649 -14.01 1.19 -23.34
N VAL A 650 -13.90 0.68 -22.11
CA VAL A 650 -14.33 1.38 -20.89
C VAL A 650 -13.17 1.38 -19.91
N PHE A 651 -12.66 2.56 -19.58
CA PHE A 651 -11.69 2.71 -18.51
C PHE A 651 -12.40 2.67 -17.17
N VAL A 652 -11.89 1.85 -16.25
CA VAL A 652 -12.45 1.67 -14.91
C VAL A 652 -11.34 1.61 -13.88
N ARG A 653 -11.68 1.96 -12.64
CA ARG A 653 -10.80 1.76 -11.48
C ARG A 653 -10.52 0.26 -11.26
N PRO A 654 -9.38 -0.12 -10.66
CA PRO A 654 -9.08 -1.50 -10.32
C PRO A 654 -10.11 -2.20 -9.42
N ASP A 655 -10.77 -1.50 -8.50
CA ASP A 655 -11.84 -2.10 -7.69
C ASP A 655 -13.04 -2.45 -8.57
N ASN A 656 -13.59 -1.50 -9.33
CA ASN A 656 -14.68 -1.72 -10.28
C ASN A 656 -14.33 -2.78 -11.33
N TYR A 657 -13.08 -2.79 -11.80
CA TYR A 657 -12.53 -3.79 -12.69
C TYR A 657 -12.69 -5.21 -12.12
N PHE A 658 -12.28 -5.43 -10.87
CA PHE A 658 -12.47 -6.72 -10.22
C PHE A 658 -13.92 -7.00 -9.84
N GLN A 659 -14.75 -5.99 -9.53
CA GLN A 659 -16.18 -6.23 -9.34
C GLN A 659 -16.84 -6.76 -10.62
N LEU A 660 -16.53 -6.18 -11.79
CA LEU A 660 -16.98 -6.64 -13.10
C LEU A 660 -16.46 -8.05 -13.43
N MET A 661 -15.18 -8.32 -13.13
CA MET A 661 -14.59 -9.64 -13.32
C MET A 661 -15.28 -10.69 -12.45
N ARG A 662 -15.52 -10.38 -11.17
CA ARG A 662 -16.26 -11.23 -10.25
C ARG A 662 -17.65 -11.54 -10.78
N GLU A 663 -18.40 -10.54 -11.23
CA GLU A 663 -19.71 -10.74 -11.83
C GLU A 663 -19.67 -11.65 -13.06
N SER A 664 -18.67 -11.47 -13.95
CA SER A 664 -18.49 -12.33 -15.13
C SER A 664 -18.16 -13.79 -14.77
N LEU A 665 -17.60 -14.00 -13.58
CA LEU A 665 -17.29 -15.32 -13.01
C LEU A 665 -18.39 -15.82 -12.06
N ASN A 666 -19.54 -15.14 -11.97
CA ASN A 666 -20.64 -15.43 -11.05
C ASN A 666 -20.23 -15.44 -9.57
N LEU A 667 -19.34 -14.53 -9.18
CA LEU A 667 -18.92 -14.28 -7.80
C LEU A 667 -19.59 -13.00 -7.26
N PRO A 668 -19.79 -12.89 -5.93
CA PRO A 668 -20.32 -11.66 -5.32
C PRO A 668 -19.43 -10.46 -5.64
N THR A 669 -20.01 -9.34 -6.09
CA THR A 669 -19.28 -8.14 -6.51
C THR A 669 -18.70 -7.34 -5.35
N ASP A 670 -19.18 -7.52 -4.13
CA ASP A 670 -18.53 -7.04 -2.90
C ASP A 670 -18.35 -8.18 -1.89
N PRO A 671 -17.18 -8.84 -1.87
CA PRO A 671 -16.91 -9.95 -0.97
C PRO A 671 -16.78 -9.51 0.49
N SER A 672 -16.59 -8.21 0.77
CA SER A 672 -16.56 -7.70 2.15
C SER A 672 -17.93 -7.73 2.84
N SER A 673 -19.01 -7.87 2.07
CA SER A 673 -20.35 -8.10 2.60
C SER A 673 -20.55 -9.53 3.13
N ILE A 674 -19.72 -10.49 2.68
CA ILE A 674 -19.81 -11.90 3.03
C ILE A 674 -19.37 -12.10 4.48
N ILE A 675 -20.27 -12.67 5.28
CA ILE A 675 -19.99 -13.12 6.64
C ILE A 675 -19.36 -14.50 6.60
N ALA A 676 -19.96 -15.43 5.85
CA ALA A 676 -19.43 -16.77 5.66
C ALA A 676 -20.02 -17.42 4.40
N THR A 677 -19.28 -18.38 3.86
CA THR A 677 -19.72 -19.30 2.81
C THR A 677 -19.44 -20.72 3.27
N TYR A 678 -20.45 -21.59 3.15
CA TYR A 678 -20.36 -23.00 3.48
C TYR A 678 -20.67 -23.82 2.24
N GLU A 679 -19.72 -24.64 1.80
CA GLU A 679 -19.96 -25.61 0.73
C GLU A 679 -20.98 -26.65 1.20
N ALA A 680 -21.88 -27.07 0.30
CA ALA A 680 -22.88 -28.08 0.59
C ALA A 680 -22.24 -29.46 0.73
N GLU A 681 -21.13 -29.71 0.03
CA GLU A 681 -20.35 -30.94 0.03
C GLU A 681 -18.89 -30.70 0.44
N ASN A 682 -18.17 -31.79 0.70
CA ASN A 682 -16.72 -31.71 0.87
C ASN A 682 -16.05 -31.42 -0.48
N THR A 683 -15.32 -30.32 -0.54
CA THR A 683 -14.47 -29.96 -1.69
C THR A 683 -13.00 -30.21 -1.35
N SER A 684 -12.10 -29.90 -2.29
CA SER A 684 -10.65 -29.95 -2.03
C SER A 684 -10.16 -28.86 -1.07
N TYR A 685 -10.98 -27.84 -0.82
CA TYR A 685 -10.60 -26.63 -0.06
C TYR A 685 -11.51 -26.32 1.12
N ALA A 686 -12.65 -27.00 1.26
CA ALA A 686 -13.56 -26.84 2.38
C ALA A 686 -14.23 -28.18 2.74
N THR A 687 -14.40 -28.42 4.03
CA THR A 687 -15.28 -29.50 4.53
C THR A 687 -16.66 -28.91 4.73
N SER A 688 -17.67 -29.56 4.14
CA SER A 688 -19.07 -29.16 4.37
C SER A 688 -19.39 -29.31 5.85
N PRO A 689 -19.93 -28.26 6.48
CA PRO A 689 -20.36 -28.33 7.87
C PRO A 689 -21.84 -28.78 7.96
N PHE A 690 -22.49 -29.08 6.83
CA PHE A 690 -23.89 -29.49 6.78
C PHE A 690 -24.05 -30.98 7.05
N ASN A 691 -25.19 -31.31 7.65
CA ASN A 691 -25.68 -32.66 7.75
C ASN A 691 -26.73 -32.89 6.66
N HIS A 692 -26.92 -34.16 6.29
CA HIS A 692 -27.77 -34.57 5.18
C HIS A 692 -28.65 -35.74 5.60
N THR A 693 -29.93 -35.69 5.27
CA THR A 693 -30.85 -36.84 5.39
C THR A 693 -31.05 -37.54 4.05
N VAL A 694 -31.01 -36.78 2.94
CA VAL A 694 -31.21 -37.27 1.58
C VAL A 694 -30.17 -36.67 0.63
N GLY A 695 -29.97 -37.30 -0.53
CA GLY A 695 -29.01 -36.87 -1.53
C GLY A 695 -27.59 -37.35 -1.30
N ARG A 696 -26.68 -36.86 -2.16
CA ARG A 696 -25.26 -37.24 -2.19
C ARG A 696 -24.41 -36.15 -2.85
N SER A 697 -23.11 -36.13 -2.56
CA SER A 697 -22.18 -35.28 -3.30
C SER A 697 -22.10 -35.70 -4.78
N PHE A 698 -22.33 -34.76 -5.68
CA PHE A 698 -22.26 -34.95 -7.13
C PHE A 698 -22.16 -33.59 -7.83
N ASP A 699 -21.33 -33.47 -8.87
CA ASP A 699 -21.24 -32.29 -9.74
C ASP A 699 -21.06 -30.96 -9.00
N ASN A 700 -20.03 -30.89 -8.13
CA ASN A 700 -19.68 -29.73 -7.29
C ASN A 700 -20.92 -29.16 -6.55
N GLY A 701 -21.65 -30.08 -5.91
CA GLY A 701 -22.80 -29.79 -5.07
C GLY A 701 -23.25 -31.00 -4.28
N TRP A 702 -24.24 -30.80 -3.40
CA TRP A 702 -25.06 -31.85 -2.82
C TRP A 702 -26.35 -32.01 -3.65
N THR A 703 -26.57 -33.20 -4.20
CA THR A 703 -27.65 -33.50 -5.16
C THR A 703 -28.67 -34.47 -4.61
N ALA A 704 -29.96 -34.21 -4.85
CA ALA A 704 -31.05 -35.17 -4.67
C ALA A 704 -31.89 -35.24 -5.96
N ASN A 705 -32.40 -36.42 -6.31
CA ASN A 705 -33.19 -36.60 -7.53
C ASN A 705 -34.36 -37.58 -7.35
N VAL A 706 -35.36 -37.46 -8.23
CA VAL A 706 -36.63 -38.20 -8.11
C VAL A 706 -36.54 -39.71 -8.32
N ALA A 707 -35.46 -40.20 -8.94
CA ALA A 707 -35.29 -41.63 -9.15
C ALA A 707 -34.77 -42.35 -7.89
N ASP A 708 -34.07 -41.63 -7.04
CA ASP A 708 -33.23 -42.23 -6.00
C ASP A 708 -33.50 -41.70 -4.57
N ASP A 709 -34.11 -40.52 -4.43
CA ASP A 709 -34.26 -39.82 -3.15
C ASP A 709 -35.72 -39.46 -2.87
N ALA A 710 -36.20 -39.71 -1.64
CA ALA A 710 -37.51 -39.26 -1.17
C ALA A 710 -37.44 -37.84 -0.56
N PRO A 711 -38.56 -37.16 -0.24
CA PRO A 711 -38.54 -35.86 0.42
C PRO A 711 -37.77 -35.88 1.76
N GLY A 712 -36.91 -34.89 1.98
CA GLY A 712 -36.05 -34.82 3.16
C GLY A 712 -35.05 -33.67 3.14
N PHE A 713 -34.31 -33.48 4.23
CA PHE A 713 -33.30 -32.41 4.28
C PHE A 713 -32.08 -32.78 3.45
N MET A 714 -31.87 -32.04 2.37
CA MET A 714 -30.61 -32.03 1.63
C MET A 714 -29.52 -31.35 2.44
N LEU A 715 -29.85 -30.33 3.22
CA LEU A 715 -28.92 -29.61 4.10
C LEU A 715 -29.60 -29.24 5.42
N TRP A 716 -28.89 -29.39 6.53
CA TRP A 716 -29.20 -28.74 7.81
C TRP A 716 -27.93 -28.53 8.65
N GLY A 717 -27.89 -27.47 9.45
CA GLY A 717 -26.69 -27.01 10.18
C GLY A 717 -26.24 -25.61 9.69
N PRO A 718 -25.04 -25.11 10.05
CA PRO A 718 -24.07 -25.69 10.96
C PRO A 718 -24.10 -25.09 12.39
N TYR A 719 -25.19 -24.44 12.79
CA TYR A 719 -25.38 -23.88 14.15
C TYR A 719 -24.39 -22.77 14.50
N VAL A 720 -24.19 -21.82 13.58
CA VAL A 720 -23.17 -20.78 13.72
C VAL A 720 -23.57 -19.74 14.77
N THR A 721 -22.68 -19.43 15.70
CA THR A 721 -22.90 -18.43 16.77
C THR A 721 -22.10 -17.15 16.60
N SER A 722 -21.14 -17.11 15.67
CA SER A 722 -20.21 -15.99 15.49
C SER A 722 -20.74 -14.85 14.62
N PHE A 723 -21.93 -15.00 14.03
CA PHE A 723 -22.48 -14.00 13.10
C PHE A 723 -22.89 -12.72 13.84
N PRO A 724 -22.68 -11.53 13.23
CA PRO A 724 -23.04 -10.26 13.86
C PRO A 724 -24.56 -10.13 14.05
N ALA A 725 -24.96 -9.36 15.05
CA ALA A 725 -26.36 -8.95 15.20
C ALA A 725 -26.78 -8.02 14.06
N GLY A 726 -28.06 -8.05 13.71
CA GLY A 726 -28.65 -7.19 12.68
C GLY A 726 -29.29 -7.97 11.54
N GLN A 727 -29.73 -7.26 10.52
CA GLN A 727 -30.35 -7.85 9.34
C GLN A 727 -29.29 -8.55 8.48
N LEU A 728 -29.48 -9.83 8.20
CA LEU A 728 -28.59 -10.67 7.39
C LEU A 728 -29.37 -11.24 6.19
N SER A 729 -28.64 -11.61 5.14
CA SER A 729 -29.21 -12.34 4.00
C SER A 729 -28.42 -13.62 3.74
N THR A 730 -29.07 -14.77 3.77
CA THR A 730 -28.48 -16.08 3.42
C THR A 730 -28.97 -16.52 2.05
N THR A 731 -28.04 -16.84 1.17
CA THR A 731 -28.27 -17.26 -0.20
C THR A 731 -27.87 -18.72 -0.38
N PHE A 732 -28.78 -19.53 -0.90
CA PHE A 732 -28.54 -20.89 -1.36
C PHE A 732 -28.29 -20.85 -2.87
N ARG A 733 -27.11 -21.28 -3.29
CA ARG A 733 -26.76 -21.40 -4.71
C ARG A 733 -27.07 -22.82 -5.19
N MET A 734 -28.02 -22.96 -6.09
CA MET A 734 -28.48 -24.26 -6.55
C MET A 734 -28.91 -24.26 -8.02
N LYS A 735 -28.91 -25.43 -8.65
CA LYS A 735 -29.39 -25.65 -10.02
C LYS A 735 -30.42 -26.77 -10.06
N ILE A 736 -31.23 -26.75 -11.11
CA ILE A 736 -32.24 -27.75 -11.44
C ILE A 736 -31.87 -28.47 -12.74
N ASP A 737 -32.26 -29.73 -12.87
CA ASP A 737 -32.10 -30.48 -14.13
C ASP A 737 -32.91 -29.90 -15.30
N SER A 738 -34.18 -29.59 -15.07
CA SER A 738 -35.12 -29.14 -16.09
C SER A 738 -36.08 -28.08 -15.58
N ILE A 739 -36.14 -26.94 -16.27
CA ILE A 739 -37.16 -25.91 -16.06
C ILE A 739 -38.47 -26.22 -16.78
N ALA A 740 -38.49 -27.21 -17.68
CA ALA A 740 -39.70 -27.67 -18.35
C ALA A 740 -40.47 -28.64 -17.43
N GLY A 741 -41.77 -28.39 -17.23
CA GLY A 741 -42.65 -29.20 -16.40
C GLY A 741 -43.72 -28.38 -15.69
N ASN A 742 -44.49 -29.04 -14.80
CA ASN A 742 -45.42 -28.34 -13.89
C ASN A 742 -44.64 -27.44 -12.93
N ASN A 743 -45.27 -26.34 -12.52
CA ASN A 743 -44.68 -25.41 -11.57
C ASN A 743 -44.82 -25.92 -10.12
N ASP A 744 -44.16 -27.03 -9.83
CA ASP A 744 -44.18 -27.67 -8.51
C ASP A 744 -43.15 -27.03 -7.56
N ASN A 745 -43.43 -27.08 -6.26
CA ASN A 745 -42.45 -26.72 -5.23
C ASN A 745 -41.37 -27.82 -5.21
N VAL A 746 -40.14 -27.49 -5.59
CA VAL A 746 -39.03 -28.44 -5.72
C VAL A 746 -38.14 -28.50 -4.49
N VAL A 747 -38.06 -27.41 -3.70
CA VAL A 747 -37.30 -27.34 -2.44
C VAL A 747 -37.84 -26.22 -1.55
N THR A 748 -37.91 -26.46 -0.25
CA THR A 748 -38.17 -25.41 0.76
C THR A 748 -36.87 -25.02 1.43
N LEU A 749 -36.55 -23.74 1.43
CA LEU A 749 -35.38 -23.18 2.11
C LEU A 749 -35.82 -22.45 3.36
N ASP A 750 -35.06 -22.56 4.45
CA ASP A 750 -35.31 -21.77 5.64
C ASP A 750 -34.06 -21.49 6.48
N VAL A 751 -34.13 -20.42 7.26
CA VAL A 751 -33.14 -20.05 8.28
C VAL A 751 -33.81 -20.13 9.64
N ARG A 752 -33.24 -20.94 10.52
CA ARG A 752 -33.75 -21.19 11.87
C ARG A 752 -32.78 -20.70 12.92
N ASP A 753 -33.28 -20.00 13.91
CA ASP A 753 -32.58 -19.74 15.16
C ASP A 753 -32.75 -20.97 16.05
N ASN A 754 -31.70 -21.78 16.16
CA ASN A 754 -31.73 -22.99 16.98
C ASN A 754 -31.69 -22.68 18.48
N THR A 755 -31.23 -21.50 18.88
CA THR A 755 -31.25 -21.05 20.29
C THR A 755 -32.68 -20.82 20.77
N THR A 756 -33.53 -20.21 19.92
CA THR A 756 -34.94 -19.94 20.26
C THR A 756 -35.93 -20.97 19.70
N GLY A 757 -35.49 -21.79 18.73
CA GLY A 757 -36.30 -22.76 18.00
C GLY A 757 -37.13 -22.17 16.85
N LEU A 758 -37.09 -20.84 16.64
CA LEU A 758 -37.90 -20.12 15.67
C LEU A 758 -37.31 -20.18 14.26
N THR A 759 -38.17 -20.35 13.25
CA THR A 759 -37.79 -20.09 11.84
C THR A 759 -37.84 -18.59 11.59
N LEU A 760 -36.69 -18.00 11.30
CA LEU A 760 -36.54 -16.56 11.09
C LEU A 760 -36.98 -16.13 9.69
N ALA A 761 -36.78 -16.99 8.69
CA ALA A 761 -37.22 -16.80 7.31
C ALA A 761 -37.39 -18.16 6.61
N ALA A 762 -38.36 -18.26 5.70
CA ALA A 762 -38.57 -19.45 4.87
C ALA A 762 -39.10 -19.07 3.49
N VAL A 763 -38.76 -19.86 2.47
CA VAL A 763 -39.29 -19.71 1.11
C VAL A 763 -39.44 -21.08 0.44
N ASP A 764 -40.57 -21.28 -0.22
CA ASP A 764 -40.77 -22.39 -1.14
C ASP A 764 -40.26 -21.99 -2.52
N VAL A 765 -39.40 -22.83 -3.10
CA VAL A 765 -38.83 -22.60 -4.43
C VAL A 765 -39.50 -23.52 -5.44
N TYR A 766 -40.09 -22.91 -6.46
CA TYR A 766 -40.85 -23.56 -7.52
C TYR A 766 -40.05 -23.67 -8.82
N ARG A 767 -40.35 -24.69 -9.64
CA ARG A 767 -39.62 -24.99 -10.89
C ARG A 767 -39.43 -23.77 -11.79
N ASN A 768 -40.48 -22.95 -12.00
CA ASN A 768 -40.43 -21.81 -12.91
C ASN A 768 -39.56 -20.64 -12.41
N GLN A 769 -39.08 -20.70 -11.16
CA GLN A 769 -38.17 -19.69 -10.61
C GLN A 769 -36.71 -19.94 -11.03
N PHE A 770 -36.42 -21.09 -11.65
CA PHE A 770 -35.14 -21.36 -12.30
C PHE A 770 -35.15 -20.88 -13.77
N LYS A 771 -34.10 -20.15 -14.18
CA LYS A 771 -33.91 -19.53 -15.51
C LYS A 771 -33.47 -20.50 -16.60
N ALA A 772 -32.65 -21.49 -16.28
CA ALA A 772 -32.06 -22.40 -17.24
C ALA A 772 -31.74 -23.76 -16.60
N ASN A 773 -31.85 -24.80 -17.42
CA ASN A 773 -31.42 -26.15 -17.05
C ASN A 773 -29.94 -26.15 -16.68
N ASN A 774 -29.58 -26.89 -15.65
CA ASN A 774 -28.19 -27.15 -15.23
C ASN A 774 -27.35 -25.88 -15.00
N THR A 775 -27.99 -24.76 -14.68
CA THR A 775 -27.32 -23.47 -14.43
C THR A 775 -27.56 -23.04 -12.99
N TYR A 776 -26.47 -22.78 -12.24
CA TYR A 776 -26.55 -22.31 -10.86
C TYR A 776 -27.22 -20.95 -10.74
N GLN A 777 -28.08 -20.84 -9.74
CA GLN A 777 -28.87 -19.68 -9.44
C GLN A 777 -28.98 -19.50 -7.93
N ASP A 778 -29.14 -18.26 -7.52
CA ASP A 778 -29.09 -17.85 -6.13
C ASP A 778 -30.51 -17.61 -5.58
N PHE A 779 -30.81 -18.19 -4.43
CA PHE A 779 -32.09 -18.04 -3.73
C PHE A 779 -31.84 -17.56 -2.30
N SER A 780 -32.30 -16.34 -1.97
CA SER A 780 -31.92 -15.67 -0.73
C SER A 780 -33.07 -15.49 0.25
N LEU A 781 -32.75 -15.60 1.54
CA LEU A 781 -33.63 -15.33 2.67
C LEU A 781 -33.04 -14.24 3.55
N THR A 782 -33.86 -13.28 3.94
CA THR A 782 -33.45 -12.16 4.80
C THR A 782 -34.11 -12.27 6.15
N TYR A 783 -33.32 -12.07 7.21
CA TYR A 783 -33.75 -12.26 8.59
C TYR A 783 -32.96 -11.37 9.54
N ASN A 784 -33.49 -11.11 10.73
CA ASN A 784 -32.76 -10.43 11.80
C ASN A 784 -32.06 -11.45 12.69
N ASN A 785 -30.74 -11.33 12.84
CA ASN A 785 -29.94 -12.15 13.73
C ASN A 785 -29.68 -11.42 15.07
N ALA A 786 -29.66 -12.18 16.16
CA ALA A 786 -29.16 -11.73 17.45
C ALA A 786 -27.74 -12.26 17.67
N ALA A 787 -26.85 -11.45 18.23
CA ALA A 787 -25.46 -11.84 18.45
C ALA A 787 -25.39 -13.07 19.38
N GLY A 788 -24.57 -14.06 19.02
CA GLY A 788 -24.36 -15.28 19.82
C GLY A 788 -25.42 -16.37 19.64
N HIS A 789 -26.51 -16.13 18.90
CA HIS A 789 -27.52 -17.15 18.60
C HIS A 789 -27.02 -18.18 17.58
N ALA A 790 -27.42 -19.44 17.75
CA ALA A 790 -26.99 -20.54 16.88
C ALA A 790 -27.88 -20.63 15.63
N LEU A 791 -27.37 -20.17 14.49
CA LEU A 791 -28.11 -20.18 13.23
C LEU A 791 -27.96 -21.50 12.48
N GLU A 792 -29.10 -22.04 12.03
CA GLU A 792 -29.22 -23.25 11.22
C GLU A 792 -29.83 -22.89 9.85
N PHE A 793 -29.16 -23.27 8.76
CA PHE A 793 -29.62 -23.10 7.38
C PHE A 793 -30.09 -24.45 6.85
N ARG A 794 -31.30 -24.50 6.29
CA ARG A 794 -31.94 -25.75 5.90
C ARG A 794 -32.46 -25.71 4.47
N ALA A 795 -32.32 -26.83 3.78
CA ALA A 795 -32.91 -27.07 2.46
C ALA A 795 -33.65 -28.42 2.47
N TYR A 796 -34.97 -28.38 2.36
CA TYR A 796 -35.84 -29.55 2.37
C TYR A 796 -36.31 -29.88 0.95
N TYR A 797 -35.81 -30.99 0.41
CA TYR A 797 -36.14 -31.51 -0.91
C TYR A 797 -37.57 -32.03 -0.97
N ARG A 798 -38.28 -31.73 -2.07
CA ARG A 798 -39.70 -32.05 -2.24
C ARG A 798 -39.98 -33.18 -3.23
N ASP A 799 -38.95 -33.79 -3.82
CA ASP A 799 -39.09 -34.92 -4.73
C ASP A 799 -39.92 -34.64 -6.00
N ASN A 800 -39.73 -33.44 -6.57
CA ASN A 800 -40.43 -33.02 -7.79
C ASN A 800 -39.48 -32.77 -8.99
N ALA A 801 -38.17 -32.60 -8.76
CA ALA A 801 -37.15 -32.37 -9.79
C ALA A 801 -35.76 -32.68 -9.20
N MET A 802 -34.73 -32.96 -10.00
CA MET A 802 -33.37 -33.01 -9.45
C MET A 802 -32.91 -31.61 -9.02
N ILE A 803 -32.42 -31.49 -7.80
CA ILE A 803 -31.81 -30.28 -7.24
C ILE A 803 -30.38 -30.57 -6.86
N ASN A 804 -29.46 -29.67 -7.21
CA ASN A 804 -28.07 -29.69 -6.79
C ASN A 804 -27.74 -28.35 -6.12
N ILE A 805 -27.33 -28.38 -4.85
CA ILE A 805 -26.95 -27.20 -4.06
C ILE A 805 -25.43 -27.16 -3.99
N ASP A 806 -24.81 -26.07 -4.44
CA ASP A 806 -23.36 -25.84 -4.39
C ASP A 806 -22.96 -25.32 -3.00
N LYS A 807 -23.55 -24.20 -2.58
CA LYS A 807 -23.16 -23.54 -1.33
C LYS A 807 -24.22 -22.64 -0.73
N VAL A 808 -23.99 -22.31 0.54
CA VAL A 808 -24.81 -21.40 1.34
C VAL A 808 -23.94 -20.23 1.80
N THR A 809 -24.27 -19.01 1.37
CA THR A 809 -23.51 -17.79 1.67
C THR A 809 -24.36 -16.81 2.46
N THR A 810 -23.84 -16.28 3.57
CA THR A 810 -24.52 -15.25 4.36
C THR A 810 -23.80 -13.90 4.23
N THR A 811 -24.56 -12.82 4.07
CA THR A 811 -24.06 -11.45 3.87
C THR A 811 -24.71 -10.45 4.84
N THR A 812 -24.03 -9.33 5.09
CA THR A 812 -24.50 -8.25 5.99
C THR A 812 -25.49 -7.28 5.35
N ARG A 813 -25.52 -7.07 4.01
CA ARG A 813 -26.46 -6.18 3.28
C ARG A 813 -26.52 -6.49 1.77
N LEU A 814 -27.66 -6.20 1.13
CA LEU A 814 -27.91 -6.46 -0.30
C LEU A 814 -27.51 -5.32 -1.25
N GLY A 815 -27.36 -4.07 -0.78
CA GLY A 815 -26.79 -2.96 -1.57
C GLY A 815 -26.88 -1.56 -0.91
N LYS A 816 -25.85 -0.72 -1.07
CA LYS A 816 -25.85 0.72 -0.74
C LYS A 816 -25.37 1.49 -1.97
N TYR A 817 -26.16 2.44 -2.46
CA TYR A 817 -25.84 3.28 -3.60
C TYR A 817 -25.75 4.73 -3.14
N GLU A 818 -24.57 5.35 -3.30
CA GLU A 818 -24.41 6.79 -3.03
C GLU A 818 -25.13 7.60 -4.13
N ALA A 819 -25.85 8.63 -3.72
CA ALA A 819 -26.69 9.47 -4.58
C ALA A 819 -25.85 10.22 -5.60
N GLU A 820 -24.68 10.70 -5.25
CA GLU A 820 -23.71 11.36 -6.14
C GLU A 820 -22.86 10.36 -6.95
N GLY A 821 -23.08 9.06 -6.76
CA GLY A 821 -22.39 8.00 -7.50
C GLY A 821 -22.86 7.86 -8.95
N SER A 822 -22.04 7.22 -9.79
CA SER A 822 -22.26 7.04 -11.23
C SER A 822 -23.41 6.08 -11.63
N VAL A 823 -24.02 5.39 -10.66
CA VAL A 823 -25.01 4.33 -10.90
C VAL A 823 -26.45 4.81 -10.72
N LEU A 824 -26.65 5.84 -9.89
CA LEU A 824 -27.93 6.51 -9.81
C LEU A 824 -27.94 7.63 -10.86
N GLY A 825 -29.03 7.75 -11.60
CA GLY A 825 -29.27 8.81 -12.55
C GLY A 825 -29.93 10.02 -11.90
N HIS A 826 -29.80 11.17 -12.55
CA HIS A 826 -30.32 12.45 -12.07
C HIS A 826 -30.91 13.23 -13.23
N ALA A 827 -32.17 13.65 -13.10
CA ALA A 827 -32.81 14.54 -14.07
C ALA A 827 -32.71 16.01 -13.62
N VAL A 828 -32.54 16.25 -12.31
CA VAL A 828 -32.47 17.57 -11.69
C VAL A 828 -31.45 17.59 -10.56
N GLY A 829 -30.86 18.74 -10.26
CA GLY A 829 -29.85 18.89 -9.22
C GLY A 829 -28.40 18.68 -9.68
N ARG A 830 -27.48 18.61 -8.71
CA ARG A 830 -26.03 18.49 -8.92
C ARG A 830 -25.33 17.90 -7.70
N ALA A 831 -24.15 17.32 -7.89
CA ALA A 831 -23.30 16.88 -6.78
C ALA A 831 -22.88 18.08 -5.91
N SER A 832 -23.00 17.94 -4.59
CA SER A 832 -22.72 18.99 -3.61
C SER A 832 -22.28 18.38 -2.28
N GLY A 833 -20.97 18.42 -1.99
CA GLY A 833 -20.39 17.78 -0.80
C GLY A 833 -20.47 16.26 -0.88
N ASP A 834 -21.16 15.65 0.08
CA ASP A 834 -21.35 14.20 0.26
C ASP A 834 -22.72 13.70 -0.24
N GLY A 835 -23.33 14.41 -1.19
CA GLY A 835 -24.63 14.02 -1.73
C GLY A 835 -25.01 14.76 -3.01
N TRP A 836 -26.17 14.41 -3.56
CA TRP A 836 -26.80 15.06 -4.71
C TRP A 836 -27.87 16.05 -4.27
N GLN A 837 -27.72 17.33 -4.64
CA GLN A 837 -28.56 18.43 -4.16
C GLN A 837 -29.39 19.05 -5.29
N ALA A 838 -30.68 19.29 -5.02
CA ALA A 838 -31.57 20.09 -5.84
C ALA A 838 -32.06 21.31 -5.04
N ASN A 839 -32.17 22.46 -5.70
CA ASN A 839 -32.55 23.73 -5.07
C ASN A 839 -33.65 24.41 -5.89
N ALA A 840 -34.77 24.75 -5.26
CA ALA A 840 -35.92 25.38 -5.91
C ALA A 840 -35.63 26.74 -6.60
N SER A 841 -34.51 27.39 -6.26
CA SER A 841 -34.06 28.60 -6.96
C SER A 841 -33.29 28.33 -8.26
N LEU A 842 -32.85 27.09 -8.49
CA LEU A 842 -31.96 26.70 -9.59
C LEU A 842 -32.47 25.51 -10.41
N ASP A 843 -33.38 24.71 -9.87
CA ASP A 843 -33.87 23.45 -10.42
C ASP A 843 -35.39 23.40 -10.30
N THR A 844 -36.07 22.78 -11.28
CA THR A 844 -37.53 22.52 -11.23
C THR A 844 -37.84 21.14 -10.64
N ALA A 845 -39.12 20.86 -10.39
CA ALA A 845 -39.54 19.55 -9.86
C ALA A 845 -39.16 18.40 -10.82
N GLY A 846 -38.69 17.28 -10.29
CA GLY A 846 -38.20 16.16 -11.10
C GLY A 846 -37.49 15.08 -10.29
N HIS A 847 -37.12 13.96 -10.93
CA HIS A 847 -36.34 12.90 -10.29
C HIS A 847 -34.92 13.39 -10.05
N MET A 848 -34.63 13.79 -8.81
CA MET A 848 -33.27 14.17 -8.42
C MET A 848 -32.38 12.95 -8.24
N VAL A 849 -32.95 11.78 -7.98
CA VAL A 849 -32.25 10.48 -7.94
C VAL A 849 -33.17 9.42 -8.54
N TYR A 850 -32.63 8.56 -9.41
CA TYR A 850 -33.29 7.38 -9.94
C TYR A 850 -32.25 6.29 -10.30
N GLY A 851 -32.63 5.07 -10.66
CA GLY A 851 -31.70 3.93 -10.79
C GLY A 851 -31.64 3.03 -9.55
N PRO A 852 -30.79 1.98 -9.49
CA PRO A 852 -29.81 1.57 -10.50
C PRO A 852 -30.38 0.62 -11.56
N TYR A 853 -31.69 0.33 -11.54
CA TYR A 853 -32.31 -0.73 -12.33
C TYR A 853 -31.80 -2.12 -11.93
N ASP A 854 -31.64 -2.37 -10.62
CA ASP A 854 -31.01 -3.58 -10.08
C ASP A 854 -31.85 -4.82 -10.41
N PRO A 855 -31.36 -5.77 -11.24
CA PRO A 855 -32.07 -7.01 -11.51
C PRO A 855 -31.90 -8.05 -10.39
N ASN A 856 -30.99 -7.83 -9.44
CA ASN A 856 -30.56 -8.82 -8.46
C ASN A 856 -31.24 -8.68 -7.10
N VAL A 857 -32.26 -7.82 -6.98
CA VAL A 857 -33.04 -7.72 -5.74
C VAL A 857 -33.76 -9.04 -5.48
N PRO A 858 -33.46 -9.77 -4.40
CA PRO A 858 -34.01 -11.11 -4.21
C PRO A 858 -35.51 -11.06 -3.84
N VAL A 859 -36.23 -12.15 -4.11
CA VAL A 859 -37.66 -12.28 -3.74
C VAL A 859 -37.84 -12.20 -2.23
N GLY A 860 -38.95 -11.63 -1.78
CA GLY A 860 -39.34 -11.53 -0.37
C GLY A 860 -39.59 -10.10 0.07
N ASN A 861 -39.89 -9.92 1.36
CA ASN A 861 -40.06 -8.59 1.94
C ASN A 861 -38.73 -7.84 1.98
N ARG A 862 -38.71 -6.66 1.37
CA ARG A 862 -37.55 -5.78 1.23
C ARG A 862 -37.81 -4.46 1.93
N LYS A 863 -36.73 -3.86 2.41
CA LYS A 863 -36.72 -2.51 2.97
C LYS A 863 -35.69 -1.68 2.21
N VAL A 864 -36.13 -0.58 1.64
CA VAL A 864 -35.23 0.43 1.08
C VAL A 864 -35.21 1.66 1.99
N THR A 865 -34.03 2.20 2.22
CA THR A 865 -33.76 3.38 3.06
C THR A 865 -33.17 4.48 2.20
N TYR A 866 -33.82 5.64 2.17
CA TYR A 866 -33.37 6.86 1.50
C TYR A 866 -32.85 7.84 2.55
N ARG A 867 -31.59 8.25 2.44
CA ARG A 867 -30.96 9.17 3.36
C ARG A 867 -31.00 10.58 2.78
N LEU A 868 -31.82 11.44 3.37
CA LEU A 868 -32.15 12.78 2.83
C LEU A 868 -31.88 13.86 3.88
N LYS A 869 -31.53 15.08 3.46
CA LYS A 869 -31.54 16.29 4.30
C LYS A 869 -32.28 17.43 3.60
N VAL A 870 -32.92 18.28 4.39
CA VAL A 870 -33.64 19.48 3.93
C VAL A 870 -33.04 20.73 4.59
N ASP A 871 -33.01 21.85 3.87
CA ASP A 871 -32.52 23.14 4.37
C ASP A 871 -33.29 23.72 5.56
N ASN A 872 -34.59 23.45 5.62
CA ASN A 872 -35.49 23.94 6.65
C ASN A 872 -36.61 22.94 6.91
N ASN A 873 -36.86 22.61 8.18
CA ASN A 873 -37.88 21.66 8.62
C ASN A 873 -39.07 22.31 9.39
N THR A 874 -39.16 23.65 9.46
CA THR A 874 -40.17 24.36 10.28
C THR A 874 -41.08 25.33 9.52
N LEU A 875 -40.76 25.68 8.27
CA LEU A 875 -41.47 26.70 7.49
C LEU A 875 -42.96 26.39 7.26
N ASP A 876 -43.26 25.15 6.88
CA ASP A 876 -44.57 24.61 6.56
C ASP A 876 -44.53 23.08 6.74
N ASN A 877 -45.58 22.37 6.30
CA ASN A 877 -45.57 20.91 6.18
C ASN A 877 -45.79 20.43 4.74
N ALA A 878 -45.27 21.17 3.76
CA ALA A 878 -45.38 20.80 2.36
C ALA A 878 -44.59 19.50 2.07
N VAL A 879 -44.99 18.77 1.02
CA VAL A 879 -44.21 17.63 0.51
C VAL A 879 -42.96 18.20 -0.19
N VAL A 880 -41.78 17.80 0.28
CA VAL A 880 -40.49 18.24 -0.26
C VAL A 880 -39.84 17.17 -1.15
N ALA A 881 -40.22 15.90 -0.94
CA ALA A 881 -39.84 14.78 -1.79
C ALA A 881 -40.93 13.73 -1.89
N THR A 882 -40.92 12.97 -2.98
CA THR A 882 -41.60 11.67 -3.08
C THR A 882 -40.54 10.61 -3.28
N ILE A 883 -40.54 9.59 -2.43
CA ILE A 883 -39.65 8.42 -2.57
C ILE A 883 -40.46 7.23 -3.08
N ASP A 884 -39.90 6.44 -3.98
CA ASP A 884 -40.57 5.24 -4.48
C ASP A 884 -39.60 4.15 -4.98
N VAL A 885 -40.15 2.94 -5.06
CA VAL A 885 -39.57 1.78 -5.73
C VAL A 885 -40.37 1.55 -7.01
N TRP A 886 -39.75 1.72 -8.16
CA TRP A 886 -40.33 1.47 -9.47
C TRP A 886 -39.74 0.19 -10.06
N ASP A 887 -40.60 -0.66 -10.60
CA ASP A 887 -40.22 -1.83 -11.36
C ASP A 887 -40.19 -1.48 -12.85
N ALA A 888 -38.99 -1.30 -13.40
CA ALA A 888 -38.81 -0.88 -14.78
C ALA A 888 -39.13 -2.00 -15.78
N THR A 889 -39.12 -3.26 -15.32
CA THR A 889 -39.54 -4.40 -16.15
C THR A 889 -41.06 -4.45 -16.27
N ALA A 890 -41.78 -4.23 -15.17
CA ALA A 890 -43.24 -4.22 -15.15
C ALA A 890 -43.85 -2.87 -15.55
N GLY A 891 -43.08 -1.79 -15.53
CA GLY A 891 -43.55 -0.43 -15.79
C GLY A 891 -44.48 0.10 -14.69
N ALA A 892 -44.23 -0.25 -13.42
CA ALA A 892 -45.13 0.06 -12.31
C ALA A 892 -44.40 0.46 -11.02
N VAL A 893 -45.02 1.31 -10.20
CA VAL A 893 -44.53 1.62 -8.85
C VAL A 893 -44.94 0.52 -7.88
N VAL A 894 -43.96 -0.05 -7.19
CA VAL A 894 -44.09 -1.16 -6.24
C VAL A 894 -44.40 -0.65 -4.82
N ALA A 895 -43.78 0.46 -4.43
CA ALA A 895 -44.05 1.15 -3.16
C ALA A 895 -43.69 2.63 -3.28
N GLN A 896 -44.40 3.50 -2.57
CA GLN A 896 -44.17 4.95 -2.61
C GLN A 896 -44.55 5.62 -1.29
N SER A 897 -43.89 6.71 -0.96
CA SER A 897 -44.26 7.61 0.14
C SER A 897 -43.92 9.07 -0.18
N ASN A 898 -44.74 9.99 0.33
CA ASN A 898 -44.46 11.42 0.31
C ASN A 898 -43.75 11.83 1.59
N ILE A 899 -42.62 12.53 1.44
CA ILE A 899 -41.83 13.07 2.53
C ILE A 899 -42.15 14.56 2.67
N THR A 900 -42.72 14.90 3.82
CA THR A 900 -43.09 16.27 4.19
C THR A 900 -41.99 16.95 4.98
N ARG A 901 -41.96 18.27 4.92
CA ARG A 901 -40.94 19.11 5.56
C ARG A 901 -40.81 18.85 7.07
N GLN A 902 -41.92 18.65 7.79
CA GLN A 902 -41.89 18.46 9.24
C GLN A 902 -41.60 17.01 9.65
N GLN A 903 -41.50 16.07 8.71
CA GLN A 903 -40.99 14.73 9.03
C GLN A 903 -39.48 14.72 9.27
N PHE A 904 -38.74 15.76 8.85
CA PHE A 904 -37.34 15.93 9.20
C PHE A 904 -37.21 16.45 10.64
N THR A 905 -36.44 15.75 11.45
CA THR A 905 -36.20 16.10 12.87
C THR A 905 -35.33 17.34 13.03
N SER A 906 -34.39 17.58 12.12
CA SER A 906 -33.51 18.75 12.11
C SER A 906 -33.25 19.24 10.68
N ALA A 907 -33.16 20.56 10.50
CA ALA A 907 -32.67 21.16 9.26
C ALA A 907 -31.16 20.89 9.08
N ASN A 908 -30.71 20.76 7.82
CA ASN A 908 -29.32 20.53 7.42
C ASN A 908 -28.64 19.31 8.06
N GLN A 909 -29.42 18.30 8.45
CA GLN A 909 -28.95 17.02 8.97
C GLN A 909 -29.57 15.87 8.17
N TYR A 910 -28.77 14.86 7.84
CA TYR A 910 -29.29 13.68 7.17
C TYR A 910 -30.19 12.85 8.08
N GLN A 911 -31.29 12.39 7.52
CA GLN A 911 -32.26 11.51 8.14
C GLN A 911 -32.66 10.40 7.19
N ASP A 912 -32.88 9.21 7.74
CA ASP A 912 -33.28 8.02 6.98
C ASP A 912 -34.81 7.92 6.87
N PHE A 913 -35.30 7.72 5.65
CA PHE A 913 -36.71 7.45 5.33
C PHE A 913 -36.84 6.07 4.70
N ASN A 914 -37.83 5.29 5.11
CA ASN A 914 -37.92 3.88 4.75
C ASN A 914 -39.18 3.56 3.94
N LEU A 915 -39.04 2.70 2.93
CA LEU A 915 -40.14 2.01 2.26
C LEU A 915 -39.96 0.50 2.41
N THR A 916 -41.06 -0.20 2.65
CA THR A 916 -41.10 -1.66 2.62
C THR A 916 -41.94 -2.11 1.44
N PHE A 917 -41.47 -3.12 0.71
CA PHE A 917 -42.18 -3.71 -0.42
C PHE A 917 -41.95 -5.21 -0.46
N ASN A 918 -42.89 -5.97 -1.01
CA ASN A 918 -42.70 -7.40 -1.23
C ASN A 918 -42.22 -7.61 -2.68
N GLN A 919 -40.97 -8.03 -2.85
CA GLN A 919 -40.44 -8.35 -4.16
C GLN A 919 -40.93 -9.75 -4.55
N THR A 920 -41.78 -9.84 -5.58
CA THR A 920 -42.41 -11.11 -5.97
C THR A 920 -41.71 -11.81 -7.13
N THR A 921 -40.82 -11.12 -7.85
CA THR A 921 -40.27 -11.61 -9.11
C THR A 921 -38.80 -11.22 -9.28
N LEU A 922 -37.92 -12.22 -9.40
CA LEU A 922 -36.48 -12.01 -9.64
C LEU A 922 -36.22 -11.38 -11.03
N ASN A 923 -35.13 -10.62 -11.18
CA ASN A 923 -34.66 -10.02 -12.44
C ASN A 923 -35.54 -8.90 -12.99
N HIS A 924 -36.54 -8.48 -12.22
CA HIS A 924 -37.19 -7.22 -12.46
C HIS A 924 -36.21 -6.10 -12.12
N ARG A 925 -36.03 -5.18 -13.06
CA ARG A 925 -35.09 -4.07 -12.97
C ARG A 925 -35.66 -3.05 -12.00
N LEU A 926 -35.32 -3.16 -10.72
CA LEU A 926 -35.84 -2.26 -9.70
C LEU A 926 -35.07 -0.95 -9.64
N GLU A 927 -35.84 0.12 -9.58
CA GLU A 927 -35.39 1.49 -9.56
C GLU A 927 -35.83 2.12 -8.24
N PHE A 928 -34.93 2.78 -7.54
CA PHE A 928 -35.18 3.47 -6.28
C PHE A 928 -35.06 4.97 -6.52
N ARG A 929 -36.15 5.69 -6.34
CA ARG A 929 -36.28 7.05 -6.86
C ARG A 929 -36.57 8.05 -5.76
N VAL A 930 -36.01 9.25 -5.94
CA VAL A 930 -36.32 10.45 -5.15
C VAL A 930 -36.75 11.53 -6.12
N PHE A 931 -38.02 11.91 -6.03
CA PHE A 931 -38.60 13.01 -6.79
C PHE A 931 -38.62 14.28 -5.94
N PHE A 932 -37.95 15.33 -6.41
CA PHE A 932 -37.87 16.64 -5.80
C PHE A 932 -39.10 17.49 -6.17
N GLN A 933 -39.67 18.21 -5.19
CA GLN A 933 -40.95 18.93 -5.32
C GLN A 933 -40.83 20.45 -5.54
N ASP A 934 -39.62 20.98 -5.77
CA ASP A 934 -39.40 22.39 -6.13
C ASP A 934 -39.97 23.42 -5.14
N ASN A 935 -39.77 23.15 -3.85
CA ASN A 935 -40.18 24.06 -2.79
C ASN A 935 -39.19 24.10 -1.60
N SER A 936 -38.01 23.50 -1.75
CA SER A 936 -36.95 23.47 -0.73
C SER A 936 -35.57 23.34 -1.38
N VAL A 937 -34.52 23.41 -0.58
CA VAL A 937 -33.25 22.75 -0.92
C VAL A 937 -33.26 21.36 -0.30
N LEU A 938 -33.11 20.34 -1.14
CA LEU A 938 -33.10 18.93 -0.73
C LEU A 938 -31.80 18.29 -1.19
N THR A 939 -31.19 17.47 -0.34
CA THR A 939 -30.00 16.68 -0.71
C THR A 939 -30.23 15.22 -0.35
N ALA A 940 -29.95 14.33 -1.31
CA ALA A 940 -29.89 12.89 -1.10
C ALA A 940 -28.43 12.46 -0.92
N ASP A 941 -28.15 11.65 0.09
CA ASP A 941 -26.84 11.06 0.38
C ASP A 941 -26.77 9.66 -0.21
N SER A 942 -27.68 8.77 0.18
CA SER A 942 -27.61 7.38 -0.26
C SER A 942 -28.95 6.65 -0.21
N ILE A 943 -29.02 5.57 -1.00
CA ILE A 943 -30.12 4.62 -1.02
C ILE A 943 -29.57 3.25 -0.62
N THR A 944 -30.11 2.66 0.44
CA THR A 944 -29.69 1.32 0.93
C THR A 944 -30.85 0.35 0.81
N ILE A 945 -30.64 -0.79 0.14
CA ILE A 945 -31.58 -1.91 0.13
C ILE A 945 -31.14 -3.01 1.10
N ASN A 946 -32.09 -3.45 1.92
CA ASN A 946 -31.90 -4.50 2.92
C ASN A 946 -32.98 -5.57 2.84
#